data_AF-A0A9W8J188-F1
#
_entry.id   AF-A0A9W8J188-F1
#
_cell.length_a   1.000
_cell.length_b   1.000
_cell.length_c   1.000
_cell.angle_alpha   90.00
_cell.angle_beta   90.00
_cell.angle_gamma   90.00
#
_symmetry.space_group_name_H-M   'P 1'
#
loop_
_entity.id
_entity.type
_entity.pdbx_description
1 polymer ?
#
loop_
_entity_poly.entity_id
_entity_poly.type
_entity_poly.pdbx_seq_one_letter_code
_entity_poly.pdbx_strand_id
1 'polypeptide(L)'
;MGQLVLGNPLSPTISDKFRSVGRLAATVFMSAIGAKASGSVTIIVKMIVHEIGCIHSRAIPKIVEAMDQCHGTSLENHLEKYILEPLRSLGHPQPLIIIMDAMDEWRDHPTFTKALALLNSESSVVKFILTDRLNPCASRLPGIDSVSIYTYALGPISDEVIKAYFQKHLEMVPWVDGRKASSLDVEKLTELSGGLPVWATTVISVLSHSFSDSPPHEILAEVVGNRRQVGGSDGLGDLYRNALERLFPSSDAQKWFRRHMGATTVLQEPLSLEDFSTLTGIPSHLINKIQFPLSALQTRSPPPGSEKMIHPATTLFHLSFLEYIRAPTTDTSFAISTFDSHSAIGLTCLKQLAILLRSSLQNDYPLRPLQHYAVNYWPHHVVNGTPRLSNEWLRTEHCSTLQMIPDTHGRWATLLLKGLLAGEVDSTLEDVRGEDGMALTLRKVACRLGETGGDYWGFEVACLEVAVRIEGGDAEGWSELGRCYYARGDRTGNLQMYEEAVVVFRHALHLRPDPHPSRGETLDNIAGALWSCYRQNGDSDILDEAISCSRMALTLSPTPHPDRYRYLGNLASALKEFYHRNDSLEALNEIISLGREALELCPVPHPDHPKLLNKLANSLKALYERNGDIDALNEAISLHRDALALRPVPHPDRPSSLNNLACALQSLYNCNRDIDGLNEAISLYREALALCPAPHPDRSLLLNNLANALDDLHGCNGDIRALNEAISLHREALGLRPAPHPNRSSSLNNLARCLHALYQHNKDIGTLNECISLGPYLSQFERDGAVEVLDEAISLRRELLILHPSGHRYRAYYVISLVKILERRPEVTGDDRYCGEIEDLKAELAA
;
A
#
# COMPACT_ATOMS: atom_id res chain seq x y z
N MET A 1 8.21 22.80 16.48
CA MET A 1 8.57 21.40 16.84
C MET A 1 9.66 21.30 17.91
N GLY A 2 10.42 22.37 18.25
CA GLY A 2 11.50 22.35 19.26
C GLY A 2 11.11 22.17 20.74
N GLN A 3 9.91 21.63 21.04
CA GLN A 3 9.49 21.20 22.38
C GLN A 3 8.93 19.78 22.27
N LEU A 4 9.76 18.86 21.77
CA LEU A 4 9.53 17.43 21.89
C LEU A 4 10.32 16.97 23.09
N VAL A 5 9.60 16.61 24.15
CA VAL A 5 10.20 16.07 25.37
C VAL A 5 10.71 14.68 25.03
N LEU A 6 12.02 14.58 24.82
CA LEU A 6 12.76 13.32 24.83
C LEU A 6 12.32 12.53 26.08
N GLY A 7 11.61 11.42 25.86
CA GLY A 7 10.95 10.65 26.91
C GLY A 7 9.55 10.15 26.53
N ASN A 8 8.84 10.86 25.64
CA ASN A 8 7.58 10.39 25.06
C ASN A 8 7.73 10.19 23.54
N PRO A 9 7.13 9.14 22.96
CA PRO A 9 7.10 9.00 21.51
C PRO A 9 6.44 10.23 20.86
N LEU A 10 6.78 10.48 19.59
CA LEU A 10 6.27 11.64 18.83
C LEU A 10 4.74 11.64 18.79
N SER A 11 4.15 10.47 18.47
CA SER A 11 2.72 10.30 18.25
C SER A 11 1.85 10.57 19.48
N PRO A 12 2.15 10.07 20.70
CA PRO A 12 1.46 10.46 21.93
C PRO A 12 1.56 11.96 22.23
N THR A 13 2.71 12.58 22.02
CA THR A 13 2.90 14.02 22.29
C THR A 13 2.06 14.88 21.34
N ILE A 14 2.01 14.51 20.06
CA ILE A 14 1.15 15.16 19.07
C ILE A 14 -0.33 14.93 19.41
N SER A 15 -0.68 13.72 19.84
CA SER A 15 -2.02 13.34 20.29
C SER A 15 -2.52 14.23 21.43
N ASP A 16 -1.73 14.38 22.49
CA ASP A 16 -2.10 15.22 23.64
C ASP A 16 -2.30 16.69 23.24
N LYS A 17 -1.48 17.21 22.33
CA LYS A 17 -1.66 18.56 21.79
C LYS A 17 -2.98 18.68 21.04
N PHE A 18 -3.30 17.77 20.13
CA PHE A 18 -4.60 17.81 19.43
C PHE A 18 -5.79 17.57 20.35
N ARG A 19 -5.63 16.72 21.37
CA ARG A 19 -6.65 16.47 22.39
C ARG A 19 -6.94 17.74 23.20
N SER A 20 -5.91 18.47 23.62
CA SER A 20 -6.08 19.71 24.39
C SER A 20 -6.80 20.83 23.64
N VAL A 21 -6.77 20.82 22.30
CA VAL A 21 -7.55 21.75 21.46
C VAL A 21 -8.83 21.13 20.89
N GLY A 22 -9.24 19.95 21.35
CA GLY A 22 -10.49 19.29 20.96
C GLY A 22 -10.53 18.81 19.50
N ARG A 23 -9.36 18.53 18.89
CA ARG A 23 -9.25 18.16 17.48
C ARG A 23 -8.85 16.70 17.22
N LEU A 24 -8.58 15.94 18.27
CA LEU A 24 -8.23 14.53 18.14
C LEU A 24 -9.49 13.67 17.91
N ALA A 25 -9.48 12.84 16.87
CA ALA A 25 -10.49 11.80 16.66
C ALA A 25 -10.04 10.46 17.24
N ALA A 26 -8.83 10.00 16.91
CA ALA A 26 -8.32 8.70 17.34
C ALA A 26 -6.79 8.63 17.30
N THR A 27 -6.23 7.70 18.07
CA THR A 27 -4.83 7.32 18.01
C THR A 27 -4.66 5.81 17.92
N VAL A 28 -3.93 5.34 16.92
CA VAL A 28 -3.64 3.92 16.73
C VAL A 28 -2.13 3.70 16.69
N PHE A 29 -1.67 2.74 17.48
CA PHE A 29 -0.26 2.35 17.53
C PHE A 29 -0.10 0.97 16.88
N MET A 30 0.58 0.88 15.75
CA MET A 30 0.68 -0.38 14.99
C MET A 30 1.50 -1.43 15.74
N SER A 31 2.42 -1.00 16.59
CA SER A 31 3.19 -1.84 17.51
C SER A 31 2.36 -2.56 18.58
N ALA A 32 1.13 -2.13 18.83
CA ALA A 32 0.22 -2.77 19.79
C ALA A 32 -0.62 -3.91 19.17
N ILE A 33 -0.46 -4.16 17.87
CA ILE A 33 -1.22 -5.16 17.12
C ILE A 33 -0.58 -6.54 17.32
N GLY A 34 -1.26 -7.43 18.05
CA GLY A 34 -0.84 -8.83 18.20
C GLY A 34 -0.86 -9.58 16.86
N ALA A 35 -0.15 -10.72 16.75
CA ALA A 35 0.04 -11.38 15.44
C ALA A 35 -1.26 -11.91 14.82
N LYS A 36 -2.27 -12.23 15.64
CA LYS A 36 -3.66 -12.51 15.21
C LYS A 36 -4.31 -11.38 14.41
N ALA A 37 -3.85 -10.15 14.63
CA ALA A 37 -4.34 -8.94 13.99
C ALA A 37 -3.38 -8.40 12.92
N SER A 38 -2.22 -9.04 12.72
CA SER A 38 -1.13 -8.57 11.84
C SER A 38 -1.43 -8.61 10.33
N GLY A 39 -2.65 -8.94 9.95
CA GLY A 39 -3.09 -8.96 8.54
C GLY A 39 -4.43 -8.28 8.27
N SER A 40 -5.10 -7.70 9.27
CA SER A 40 -6.48 -7.23 9.10
C SER A 40 -6.61 -5.72 9.05
N VAL A 41 -6.92 -5.18 7.87
CA VAL A 41 -7.29 -3.77 7.75
C VAL A 41 -8.57 -3.46 8.52
N THR A 42 -9.49 -4.43 8.58
CA THR A 42 -10.73 -4.32 9.37
C THR A 42 -10.46 -4.09 10.85
N ILE A 43 -9.42 -4.71 11.43
CA ILE A 43 -9.06 -4.52 12.84
C ILE A 43 -8.55 -3.10 13.08
N ILE A 44 -7.76 -2.53 12.17
CA ILE A 44 -7.33 -1.13 12.25
C ILE A 44 -8.54 -0.20 12.29
N VAL A 45 -9.49 -0.40 11.37
CA VAL A 45 -10.73 0.39 11.35
C VAL A 45 -11.47 0.24 12.67
N LYS A 46 -11.61 -0.97 13.22
CA LYS A 46 -12.23 -1.20 14.54
C LYS A 46 -11.49 -0.51 15.69
N MET A 47 -10.16 -0.45 15.67
CA MET A 47 -9.37 0.27 16.66
C MET A 47 -9.60 1.78 16.57
N ILE A 48 -9.60 2.32 15.35
CA ILE A 48 -9.94 3.73 15.10
C ILE A 48 -11.34 4.04 15.65
N VAL A 49 -12.32 3.20 15.32
CA VAL A 49 -13.71 3.32 15.76
C VAL A 49 -13.83 3.31 17.28
N HIS A 50 -13.13 2.39 17.93
CA HIS A 50 -13.12 2.29 19.39
C HIS A 50 -12.62 3.60 20.01
N GLU A 51 -11.50 4.13 19.51
CA GLU A 51 -10.94 5.40 19.97
C GLU A 51 -11.86 6.60 19.70
N ILE A 52 -12.49 6.64 18.51
CA ILE A 52 -13.50 7.66 18.19
C ILE A 52 -14.64 7.60 19.21
N GLY A 53 -15.16 6.42 19.51
CA GLY A 53 -16.24 6.25 20.49
C GLY A 53 -15.83 6.64 21.91
N CYS A 54 -14.61 6.31 22.31
CA CYS A 54 -14.05 6.68 23.62
C CYS A 54 -13.87 8.19 23.79
N ILE A 55 -13.40 8.88 22.74
CA ILE A 55 -13.15 10.33 22.77
C ILE A 55 -14.46 11.12 22.53
N HIS A 56 -15.32 10.62 21.63
CA HIS A 56 -16.53 11.28 21.16
C HIS A 56 -17.76 10.38 21.33
N SER A 57 -18.29 10.29 22.55
CA SER A 57 -19.44 9.41 22.86
C SER A 57 -20.69 9.65 22.02
N ARG A 58 -20.86 10.87 21.45
CA ARG A 58 -21.97 11.20 20.52
C ARG A 58 -21.88 10.45 19.18
N ALA A 59 -20.72 9.93 18.81
CA ALA A 59 -20.53 9.12 17.60
C ALA A 59 -20.99 7.66 17.78
N ILE A 60 -21.13 7.19 19.02
CA ILE A 60 -21.43 5.79 19.35
C ILE A 60 -22.70 5.25 18.63
N PRO A 61 -23.83 5.99 18.56
CA PRO A 61 -25.02 5.47 17.86
C PRO A 61 -24.76 5.15 16.39
N LYS A 62 -23.97 5.98 15.70
CA LYS A 62 -23.59 5.75 14.30
C LYS A 62 -22.57 4.62 14.15
N ILE A 63 -21.68 4.48 15.12
CA ILE A 63 -20.75 3.34 15.18
C ILE A 63 -21.51 2.01 15.32
N VAL A 64 -22.53 1.95 16.18
CA VAL A 64 -23.36 0.75 16.36
C VAL A 64 -24.13 0.42 15.07
N GLU A 65 -24.70 1.43 14.41
CA GLU A 65 -25.34 1.23 13.10
C GLU A 65 -24.38 0.65 12.05
N ALA A 66 -23.13 1.12 12.03
CA ALA A 66 -22.09 0.57 11.16
C ALA A 66 -21.73 -0.89 11.49
N MET A 67 -21.77 -1.28 12.78
CA MET A 67 -21.52 -2.67 13.19
C MET A 67 -22.50 -3.64 12.53
N ASP A 68 -23.78 -3.28 12.46
CA ASP A 68 -24.82 -4.12 11.87
C ASP A 68 -24.71 -4.18 10.33
N GLN A 69 -24.17 -3.12 9.69
CA GLN A 69 -24.15 -2.97 8.22
C GLN A 69 -22.86 -3.46 7.55
N CYS A 70 -21.75 -3.59 8.29
CA CYS A 70 -20.42 -3.79 7.70
C CYS A 70 -19.89 -5.24 7.77
N HIS A 71 -20.74 -6.21 8.08
CA HIS A 71 -20.33 -7.62 8.06
C HIS A 71 -20.02 -8.08 6.62
N GLY A 72 -18.78 -8.54 6.38
CA GLY A 72 -18.34 -9.06 5.08
C GLY A 72 -18.25 -8.03 3.94
N THR A 73 -18.36 -6.73 4.24
CA THR A 73 -18.30 -5.67 3.22
C THR A 73 -16.86 -5.25 2.89
N SER A 74 -16.68 -4.52 1.79
CA SER A 74 -15.36 -4.01 1.38
C SER A 74 -14.77 -3.00 2.36
N LEU A 75 -13.45 -2.80 2.28
CA LEU A 75 -12.72 -1.85 3.11
C LEU A 75 -13.19 -0.40 2.90
N GLU A 76 -13.56 -0.06 1.67
CA GLU A 76 -14.13 1.23 1.31
C GLU A 76 -15.42 1.51 2.10
N ASN A 77 -16.30 0.51 2.17
CA ASN A 77 -17.52 0.58 2.98
C ASN A 77 -17.21 0.67 4.47
N HIS A 78 -16.16 -0.01 4.95
CA HIS A 78 -15.73 0.13 6.33
C HIS A 78 -15.29 1.55 6.63
N LEU A 79 -14.42 2.16 5.82
CA LEU A 79 -13.99 3.54 6.05
C LEU A 79 -15.16 4.54 6.04
N GLU A 80 -16.11 4.38 5.11
CA GLU A 80 -17.29 5.23 5.03
C GLU A 80 -18.17 5.10 6.29
N LYS A 81 -18.55 3.87 6.64
CA LYS A 81 -19.53 3.60 7.70
C LYS A 81 -18.96 3.72 9.11
N TYR A 82 -17.73 3.28 9.31
CA TYR A 82 -17.11 3.25 10.64
C TYR A 82 -16.36 4.53 11.00
N ILE A 83 -15.90 5.30 10.01
CA ILE A 83 -15.10 6.51 10.27
C ILE A 83 -15.87 7.74 9.81
N LEU A 84 -16.22 7.85 8.52
CA LEU A 84 -16.78 9.09 7.99
C LEU A 84 -18.17 9.41 8.54
N GLU A 85 -19.13 8.48 8.49
CA GLU A 85 -20.48 8.72 8.98
C GLU A 85 -20.52 9.11 10.47
N PRO A 86 -19.81 8.42 11.39
CA PRO A 86 -19.71 8.82 12.78
C PRO A 86 -19.09 10.20 12.96
N LEU A 87 -18.00 10.53 12.26
CA LEU A 87 -17.35 11.84 12.38
C LEU A 87 -18.21 12.97 11.79
N ARG A 88 -18.89 12.75 10.65
CA ARG A 88 -19.86 13.71 10.09
C ARG A 88 -20.99 14.00 11.06
N SER A 89 -21.48 12.98 11.77
CA SER A 89 -22.56 13.12 12.75
C SER A 89 -22.20 14.03 13.94
N LEU A 90 -20.91 14.20 14.24
CA LEU A 90 -20.45 15.09 15.30
C LEU A 90 -20.58 16.58 14.93
N GLY A 91 -20.65 16.92 13.64
CA GLY A 91 -20.83 18.28 13.16
C GLY A 91 -19.69 19.25 13.54
N HIS A 92 -18.45 18.76 13.65
CA HIS A 92 -17.31 19.60 14.01
C HIS A 92 -16.95 20.59 12.88
N PRO A 93 -16.67 21.87 13.18
CA PRO A 93 -16.38 22.90 12.17
C PRO A 93 -14.97 22.78 11.55
N GLN A 94 -14.10 21.95 12.13
CA GLN A 94 -12.75 21.70 11.66
C GLN A 94 -12.53 20.18 11.57
N PRO A 95 -11.65 19.72 10.67
CA PRO A 95 -11.40 18.29 10.54
C PRO A 95 -10.76 17.74 11.81
N LEU A 96 -11.26 16.58 12.22
CA LEU A 96 -10.70 15.78 13.30
C LEU A 96 -9.50 14.98 12.80
N ILE A 97 -8.51 14.78 13.68
CA ILE A 97 -7.22 14.17 13.34
C ILE A 97 -7.17 12.74 13.84
N ILE A 98 -6.83 11.80 12.96
CA ILE A 98 -6.48 10.42 13.29
C ILE A 98 -4.97 10.27 13.16
N ILE A 99 -4.30 9.85 14.23
CA ILE A 99 -2.84 9.62 14.23
C ILE A 99 -2.58 8.12 14.22
N MET A 100 -1.74 7.67 13.30
CA MET A 100 -1.30 6.29 13.19
C MET A 100 0.22 6.21 13.26
N ASP A 101 0.71 5.42 14.22
CA ASP A 101 2.13 5.35 14.54
C ASP A 101 2.77 4.05 14.04
N ALA A 102 3.91 4.17 13.35
CA ALA A 102 4.72 3.08 12.79
C ALA A 102 3.97 2.26 11.74
N MET A 103 3.44 2.92 10.69
CA MET A 103 2.68 2.28 9.63
C MET A 103 3.45 1.15 8.93
N ASP A 104 4.76 1.30 8.78
CA ASP A 104 5.62 0.29 8.16
C ASP A 104 5.84 -0.97 9.01
N GLU A 105 5.59 -0.90 10.33
CA GLU A 105 5.55 -2.08 11.19
C GLU A 105 4.34 -2.97 10.87
N TRP A 106 3.35 -2.44 10.16
CA TRP A 106 2.18 -3.19 9.74
C TRP A 106 2.27 -3.70 8.30
N ARG A 107 2.16 -5.02 8.16
CA ARG A 107 2.34 -5.73 6.88
C ARG A 107 1.35 -5.32 5.78
N ASP A 108 0.17 -4.82 6.17
CA ASP A 108 -0.94 -4.47 5.26
C ASP A 108 -1.13 -2.97 5.03
N HIS A 109 -0.16 -2.14 5.45
CA HIS A 109 -0.22 -0.69 5.25
C HIS A 109 -0.42 -0.23 3.79
N PRO A 110 0.08 -0.92 2.74
CA PRO A 110 -0.19 -0.55 1.35
C PRO A 110 -1.69 -0.49 1.02
N THR A 111 -2.42 -1.53 1.42
CA THR A 111 -3.86 -1.70 1.14
C THR A 111 -4.66 -0.58 1.80
N PHE A 112 -4.37 -0.29 3.06
CA PHE A 112 -5.02 0.79 3.79
C PHE A 112 -4.66 2.15 3.22
N THR A 113 -3.39 2.38 2.89
CA THR A 113 -2.94 3.64 2.28
C THR A 113 -3.69 3.91 0.98
N LYS A 114 -3.88 2.89 0.13
CA LYS A 114 -4.70 2.99 -1.07
C LYS A 114 -6.16 3.34 -0.75
N ALA A 115 -6.74 2.70 0.26
CA ALA A 115 -8.13 2.97 0.66
C ALA A 115 -8.32 4.41 1.22
N LEU A 116 -7.27 5.03 1.77
CA LEU A 116 -7.31 6.44 2.17
C LEU A 116 -7.56 7.40 0.99
N ALA A 117 -7.35 6.97 -0.27
CA ALA A 117 -7.66 7.78 -1.44
C ALA A 117 -9.13 8.26 -1.45
N LEU A 118 -10.04 7.43 -0.94
CA LEU A 118 -11.46 7.79 -0.80
C LEU A 118 -11.67 9.02 0.08
N LEU A 119 -10.82 9.17 1.10
CA LEU A 119 -10.93 10.22 2.10
C LEU A 119 -10.35 11.55 1.61
N ASN A 120 -9.70 11.60 0.45
CA ASN A 120 -9.18 12.86 -0.12
C ASN A 120 -10.30 13.91 -0.30
N SER A 121 -11.49 13.46 -0.67
CA SER A 121 -12.66 14.32 -0.87
C SER A 121 -13.26 14.84 0.45
N GLU A 122 -12.89 14.23 1.58
CA GLU A 122 -13.46 14.47 2.92
C GLU A 122 -12.47 15.18 3.87
N SER A 123 -11.52 15.93 3.31
CA SER A 123 -10.48 16.64 4.07
C SER A 123 -11.00 17.71 5.06
N SER A 124 -12.28 18.08 4.93
CA SER A 124 -13.02 18.95 5.87
C SER A 124 -13.52 18.22 7.11
N VAL A 125 -13.70 16.89 7.04
CA VAL A 125 -14.22 16.03 8.11
C VAL A 125 -13.08 15.36 8.88
N VAL A 126 -12.11 14.78 8.17
CA VAL A 126 -11.04 13.98 8.78
C VAL A 126 -9.69 14.21 8.09
N LYS A 127 -8.61 14.15 8.87
CA LYS A 127 -7.23 14.12 8.36
C LYS A 127 -6.42 13.05 9.09
N PHE A 128 -5.49 12.44 8.37
CA PHE A 128 -4.57 11.43 8.90
C PHE A 128 -3.17 12.01 9.09
N ILE A 129 -2.52 11.64 10.19
CA ILE A 129 -1.09 11.81 10.38
C ILE A 129 -0.50 10.42 10.55
N LEU A 130 0.37 10.03 9.63
CA LEU A 130 1.01 8.73 9.59
C LEU A 130 2.50 8.90 9.89
N THR A 131 3.08 8.06 10.74
CA THR A 131 4.53 7.94 10.88
C THR A 131 5.02 6.68 10.17
N ASP A 132 6.09 6.81 9.38
CA ASP A 132 6.65 5.77 8.52
C ASP A 132 8.16 6.00 8.36
N ARG A 133 8.93 4.93 8.14
CA ARG A 133 10.37 5.00 7.83
C ARG A 133 10.63 5.20 6.33
N LEU A 134 9.75 4.70 5.48
CA LEU A 134 9.86 4.86 4.03
C LEU A 134 9.03 6.05 3.57
N ASN A 135 9.48 6.72 2.53
CA ASN A 135 8.65 7.71 1.86
C ASN A 135 7.64 6.94 0.98
N PRO A 136 6.34 6.94 1.32
CA PRO A 136 5.36 6.16 0.60
C PRO A 136 5.21 6.68 -0.85
N CYS A 137 5.42 7.98 -1.10
CA CYS A 137 5.44 8.53 -2.46
C CYS A 137 6.68 8.14 -3.29
N ALA A 138 7.75 7.66 -2.64
CA ALA A 138 8.93 7.11 -3.33
C ALA A 138 8.78 5.62 -3.62
N SER A 139 7.94 4.91 -2.87
CA SER A 139 7.55 3.53 -3.19
C SER A 139 6.53 3.52 -4.32
N ARG A 140 6.71 2.64 -5.32
CA ARG A 140 5.77 2.44 -6.44
C ARG A 140 4.51 1.69 -6.01
N LEU A 141 3.93 2.08 -4.87
CA LEU A 141 2.72 1.48 -4.32
C LEU A 141 1.54 1.71 -5.28
N PRO A 142 0.86 0.67 -5.78
CA PRO A 142 -0.24 0.83 -6.73
C PRO A 142 -1.37 1.69 -6.18
N GLY A 143 -1.69 2.79 -6.87
CA GLY A 143 -2.77 3.70 -6.47
C GLY A 143 -2.37 4.74 -5.42
N ILE A 144 -1.10 4.81 -5.02
CA ILE A 144 -0.66 5.91 -4.14
C ILE A 144 -0.80 7.29 -4.80
N ASP A 145 -0.70 7.33 -6.13
CA ASP A 145 -0.92 8.54 -6.94
C ASP A 145 -2.32 9.13 -6.78
N SER A 146 -3.30 8.32 -6.33
CA SER A 146 -4.66 8.76 -6.04
C SER A 146 -4.85 9.24 -4.61
N VAL A 147 -3.83 9.22 -3.74
CA VAL A 147 -3.90 9.68 -2.34
C VAL A 147 -3.19 11.02 -2.19
N SER A 148 -3.82 11.99 -1.53
CA SER A 148 -3.22 13.31 -1.30
C SER A 148 -2.31 13.28 -0.07
N ILE A 149 -1.01 12.99 -0.27
CA ILE A 149 -0.03 12.82 0.81
C ILE A 149 0.93 14.02 0.88
N TYR A 150 1.14 14.57 2.08
CA TYR A 150 2.18 15.55 2.39
C TYR A 150 3.24 14.91 3.29
N THR A 151 4.50 14.86 2.82
CA THR A 151 5.59 14.21 3.54
C THR A 151 6.43 15.23 4.31
N TYR A 152 6.77 14.89 5.55
CA TYR A 152 7.64 15.69 6.41
C TYR A 152 8.79 14.80 6.89
N ALA A 153 9.99 15.04 6.36
CA ALA A 153 11.18 14.31 6.79
C ALA A 153 11.59 14.77 8.20
N LEU A 154 11.74 13.81 9.12
CA LEU A 154 12.25 14.04 10.46
C LEU A 154 13.77 13.83 10.45
N GLY A 155 14.53 14.92 10.55
CA GLY A 155 15.97 14.88 10.76
C GLY A 155 16.37 14.60 12.21
N PRO A 156 17.67 14.48 12.50
CA PRO A 156 18.18 14.40 13.87
C PRO A 156 17.69 15.55 14.74
N ILE A 157 17.44 15.28 16.02
CA ILE A 157 17.10 16.32 17.00
C ILE A 157 18.33 17.19 17.25
N SER A 158 18.11 18.49 17.48
CA SER A 158 19.21 19.41 17.73
C SER A 158 19.97 19.10 19.03
N ASP A 159 21.27 19.39 19.02
CA ASP A 159 22.16 19.15 20.16
C ASP A 159 21.68 19.88 21.42
N GLU A 160 21.05 21.05 21.30
CA GLU A 160 20.54 21.78 22.47
C GLU A 160 19.44 21.00 23.21
N VAL A 161 18.55 20.34 22.46
CA VAL A 161 17.44 19.57 23.03
C VAL A 161 17.95 18.27 23.66
N ILE A 162 18.87 17.58 22.99
CA ILE A 162 19.52 16.38 23.53
C ILE A 162 20.34 16.71 24.78
N LYS A 163 21.09 17.81 24.78
CA LYS A 163 21.85 18.29 25.93
C LYS A 163 20.94 18.54 27.13
N ALA A 164 19.81 19.23 26.92
CA ALA A 164 18.83 19.48 27.96
C ALA A 164 18.22 18.18 28.53
N TYR A 165 17.99 17.18 27.67
CA TYR A 165 17.53 15.86 28.11
C TYR A 165 18.55 15.15 29.00
N PHE A 166 19.82 15.07 28.58
CA PHE A 166 20.85 14.46 29.41
C PHE A 166 21.01 15.16 30.75
N GLN A 167 21.02 16.50 30.76
CA GLN A 167 21.10 17.27 32.01
C GLN A 167 19.97 16.90 32.97
N LYS A 168 18.73 16.86 32.48
CA LYS A 168 17.56 16.51 33.30
C LYS A 168 17.58 15.06 33.79
N HIS A 169 17.93 14.12 32.92
CA HIS A 169 17.76 12.69 33.23
C HIS A 169 18.96 12.08 33.97
N LEU A 170 20.18 12.61 33.80
CA LEU A 170 21.35 12.19 34.58
C LEU A 170 21.25 12.59 36.06
N GLU A 171 20.43 13.59 36.41
CA GLU A 171 20.12 13.93 37.80
C GLU A 171 19.32 12.83 38.51
N MET A 172 18.53 12.06 37.76
CA MET A 172 17.70 10.97 38.30
C MET A 172 18.45 9.63 38.38
N VAL A 173 19.66 9.55 37.82
CA VAL A 173 20.49 8.34 37.87
C VAL A 173 20.96 8.08 39.32
N PRO A 174 20.84 6.85 39.84
CA PRO A 174 21.25 6.50 41.20
C PRO A 174 22.78 6.37 41.28
N TRP A 175 23.49 7.48 41.31
CA TRP A 175 24.94 7.49 41.41
C TRP A 175 25.46 6.93 42.74
N VAL A 176 26.65 6.33 42.69
CA VAL A 176 27.34 5.72 43.86
C VAL A 176 28.60 6.54 44.19
N ASP A 177 29.00 6.54 45.46
CA ASP A 177 30.22 7.19 45.98
C ASP A 177 30.32 8.71 45.73
N GLY A 178 29.18 9.41 45.66
CA GLY A 178 29.12 10.86 45.45
C GLY A 178 29.58 11.34 44.07
N ARG A 179 29.88 10.41 43.15
CA ARG A 179 30.17 10.71 41.75
C ARG A 179 28.90 11.13 41.03
N LYS A 180 29.03 11.90 39.95
CA LYS A 180 27.93 12.26 39.04
C LYS A 180 28.49 12.60 37.67
N ALA A 181 27.64 12.60 36.65
CA ALA A 181 28.03 13.07 35.33
C ALA A 181 28.52 14.53 35.37
N SER A 182 29.66 14.80 34.76
CA SER A 182 30.20 16.14 34.57
C SER A 182 29.55 16.85 33.39
N SER A 183 29.75 18.17 33.27
CA SER A 183 29.30 18.92 32.09
C SER A 183 29.98 18.44 30.80
N LEU A 184 31.22 17.95 30.89
CA LEU A 184 31.96 17.40 29.76
C LEU A 184 31.36 16.06 29.30
N ASP A 185 30.92 15.22 30.24
CA ASP A 185 30.24 13.96 29.91
C ASP A 185 28.94 14.23 29.15
N VAL A 186 28.16 15.24 29.59
CA VAL A 186 26.94 15.66 28.91
C VAL A 186 27.22 16.12 27.47
N GLU A 187 28.27 16.90 27.26
CA GLU A 187 28.67 17.36 25.92
C GLU A 187 29.09 16.18 25.03
N LYS A 188 29.88 15.25 25.58
CA LYS A 188 30.30 14.08 24.82
C LYS A 188 29.13 13.14 24.50
N LEU A 189 28.21 12.91 25.44
CA LEU A 189 27.00 12.12 25.21
C LEU A 189 26.10 12.77 24.14
N THR A 190 26.01 14.10 24.13
CA THR A 190 25.25 14.84 23.13
C THR A 190 25.87 14.62 21.74
N GLU A 191 27.18 14.81 21.60
CA GLU A 191 27.92 14.57 20.36
C GLU A 191 27.79 13.12 19.88
N LEU A 192 27.94 12.16 20.79
CA LEU A 192 27.84 10.73 20.49
C LEU A 192 26.44 10.36 20.02
N SER A 193 25.38 10.95 20.57
CA SER A 193 24.01 10.61 20.19
C SER A 193 23.68 10.87 18.71
N GLY A 194 24.42 11.78 18.06
CA GLY A 194 24.12 12.21 16.69
C GLY A 194 22.69 12.73 16.49
N GLY A 195 22.06 13.25 17.55
CA GLY A 195 20.68 13.72 17.53
C GLY A 195 19.62 12.60 17.57
N LEU A 196 19.99 11.35 17.86
CA LEU A 196 19.05 10.21 17.93
C LEU A 196 18.43 10.03 19.32
N PRO A 197 17.09 10.18 19.46
CA PRO A 197 16.40 10.00 20.74
C PRO A 197 16.57 8.62 21.35
N VAL A 198 16.43 7.56 20.54
CA VAL A 198 16.49 6.16 20.99
C VAL A 198 17.86 5.83 21.61
N TRP A 199 18.93 6.46 21.09
CA TRP A 199 20.27 6.30 21.64
C TRP A 199 20.36 6.93 23.03
N ALA A 200 19.92 8.19 23.15
CA ALA A 200 19.94 8.93 24.42
C ALA A 200 19.07 8.27 25.50
N THR A 201 17.88 7.78 25.14
CA THR A 201 17.01 7.05 26.08
C THR A 201 17.61 5.73 26.52
N THR A 202 18.26 5.00 25.61
CA THR A 202 18.92 3.73 25.93
C THR A 202 20.06 3.96 26.93
N VAL A 203 20.91 4.97 26.72
CA VAL A 203 21.99 5.32 27.66
C VAL A 203 21.43 5.65 29.05
N ILE A 204 20.42 6.52 29.13
CA ILE A 204 19.79 6.87 30.41
C ILE A 204 19.20 5.62 31.08
N SER A 205 18.51 4.75 30.33
CA SER A 205 17.89 3.56 30.89
C SER A 205 18.92 2.59 31.47
N VAL A 206 20.04 2.36 30.76
CA VAL A 206 21.14 1.51 31.22
C VAL A 206 21.83 2.10 32.46
N LEU A 207 21.92 3.44 32.57
CA LEU A 207 22.48 4.11 33.76
C LEU A 207 21.52 4.13 34.95
N SER A 208 20.22 4.28 34.71
CA SER A 208 19.22 4.56 35.75
C SER A 208 18.84 3.33 36.57
N HIS A 209 19.13 2.14 36.07
CA HIS A 209 18.70 0.90 36.68
C HIS A 209 19.87 0.01 37.05
N SER A 210 19.82 -0.57 38.25
CA SER A 210 20.82 -1.51 38.76
C SER A 210 20.65 -2.90 38.15
N PHE A 211 20.94 -3.06 36.85
CA PHE A 211 20.80 -4.33 36.14
C PHE A 211 22.11 -5.11 35.97
N SER A 212 23.27 -4.48 36.20
CA SER A 212 24.55 -5.16 36.30
C SER A 212 25.23 -4.82 37.62
N ASP A 213 26.26 -5.60 37.98
CA ASP A 213 27.10 -5.32 39.15
C ASP A 213 27.96 -4.04 38.98
N SER A 214 27.99 -3.46 37.77
CA SER A 214 28.77 -2.25 37.48
C SER A 214 28.02 -0.99 37.91
N PRO A 215 28.67 -0.09 38.67
CA PRO A 215 28.05 1.18 39.06
C PRO A 215 27.88 2.12 37.84
N PRO A 216 26.90 3.05 37.85
CA PRO A 216 26.58 3.90 36.70
C PRO A 216 27.76 4.72 36.16
N HIS A 217 28.74 5.07 37.00
CA HIS A 217 29.90 5.85 36.59
C HIS A 217 30.91 5.05 35.73
N GLU A 218 31.01 3.74 35.92
CA GLU A 218 31.83 2.87 35.05
C GLU A 218 31.17 2.71 33.68
N ILE A 219 29.85 2.54 33.67
CA ILE A 219 29.04 2.47 32.45
C ILE A 219 29.18 3.78 31.66
N LEU A 220 29.02 4.92 32.33
CA LEU A 220 29.18 6.24 31.69
C LEU A 220 30.58 6.40 31.09
N ALA A 221 31.64 6.05 31.83
CA ALA A 221 33.01 6.21 31.37
C ALA A 221 33.31 5.41 30.10
N GLU A 222 32.74 4.20 29.97
CA GLU A 222 32.90 3.40 28.75
C GLU A 222 32.12 3.98 27.57
N VAL A 223 30.86 4.40 27.79
CA VAL A 223 30.04 5.02 26.73
C VAL A 223 30.72 6.28 26.20
N VAL A 224 31.24 7.13 27.09
CA VAL A 224 31.99 8.35 26.75
C VAL A 224 33.36 8.03 26.11
N GLY A 225 34.00 6.94 26.53
CA GLY A 225 35.30 6.49 26.03
C GLY A 225 35.26 5.88 24.62
N ASN A 226 34.08 5.53 24.11
CA ASN A 226 33.91 5.03 22.75
C ASN A 226 34.16 6.14 21.72
N ARG A 227 35.09 5.89 20.77
CA ARG A 227 35.60 6.91 19.84
C ARG A 227 34.74 7.15 18.59
N ARG A 228 33.68 6.37 18.35
CA ARG A 228 32.88 6.47 17.12
C ARG A 228 31.64 7.34 17.36
N GLN A 229 31.53 8.45 16.63
CA GLN A 229 30.30 9.24 16.54
C GLN A 229 29.21 8.39 15.85
N VAL A 230 27.93 8.57 16.22
CA VAL A 230 26.80 7.85 15.61
C VAL A 230 26.53 8.40 14.20
N GLY A 231 27.40 8.06 13.25
CA GLY A 231 27.14 8.15 11.82
C GLY A 231 26.85 6.76 11.28
N GLY A 232 25.58 6.45 10.98
CA GLY A 232 25.15 5.15 10.45
C GLY A 232 24.66 4.13 11.50
N SER A 233 24.27 2.94 11.03
CA SER A 233 23.73 1.82 11.84
C SER A 233 24.65 1.31 12.95
N ASP A 234 25.95 1.58 12.84
CA ASP A 234 26.98 0.92 13.63
C ASP A 234 27.04 1.44 15.08
N GLY A 235 26.78 2.73 15.32
CA GLY A 235 26.90 3.33 16.64
C GLY A 235 25.80 2.92 17.63
N LEU A 236 24.60 2.61 17.16
CA LEU A 236 23.52 2.07 17.99
C LEU A 236 23.72 0.57 18.27
N GLY A 237 24.23 -0.18 17.28
CA GLY A 237 24.60 -1.58 17.46
C GLY A 237 25.70 -1.78 18.51
N ASP A 238 26.70 -0.90 18.53
CA ASP A 238 27.76 -0.91 19.55
C ASP A 238 27.18 -0.67 20.96
N LEU A 239 26.24 0.26 21.10
CA LEU A 239 25.57 0.52 22.38
C LEU A 239 24.77 -0.70 22.86
N TYR A 240 24.02 -1.36 21.97
CA TYR A 240 23.28 -2.57 22.33
C TYR A 240 24.20 -3.73 22.70
N ARG A 241 25.31 -3.93 21.98
CA ARG A 241 26.29 -4.97 22.29
C ARG A 241 26.84 -4.79 23.70
N ASN A 242 27.40 -3.61 23.98
CA ASN A 242 27.97 -3.27 25.28
C ASN A 242 26.92 -3.34 26.40
N ALA A 243 25.68 -2.94 26.07
CA ALA A 243 24.42 -3.26 26.73
C ALA A 243 24.34 -4.71 27.24
N LEU A 244 24.21 -5.61 26.28
CA LEU A 244 23.93 -7.02 26.49
C LEU A 244 25.10 -7.77 27.12
N GLU A 245 26.36 -7.42 26.82
CA GLU A 245 27.54 -8.02 27.45
C GLU A 245 27.55 -7.81 28.97
N ARG A 246 27.03 -6.68 29.45
CA ARG A 246 26.91 -6.41 30.89
C ARG A 246 25.76 -7.16 31.53
N LEU A 247 24.61 -7.19 30.85
CA LEU A 247 23.41 -7.86 31.35
C LEU A 247 23.58 -9.39 31.35
N PHE A 248 24.37 -9.91 30.40
CA PHE A 248 24.59 -11.33 30.17
C PHE A 248 26.09 -11.65 29.92
N PRO A 249 26.94 -11.56 30.95
CA PRO A 249 28.39 -11.68 30.79
C PRO A 249 28.88 -13.11 30.57
N SER A 250 28.11 -14.12 30.97
CA SER A 250 28.50 -15.53 30.82
C SER A 250 27.91 -16.17 29.55
N SER A 251 28.63 -17.12 28.95
CA SER A 251 28.15 -17.87 27.77
C SER A 251 26.81 -18.56 28.02
N ASP A 252 26.57 -19.07 29.24
CA ASP A 252 25.28 -19.63 29.62
C ASP A 252 24.16 -18.59 29.64
N ALA A 253 24.42 -17.40 30.18
CA ALA A 253 23.45 -16.30 30.20
C ALA A 253 23.10 -15.84 28.78
N GLN A 254 24.09 -15.72 27.91
CA GLN A 254 23.92 -15.38 26.49
C GLN A 254 23.09 -16.44 25.73
N LYS A 255 23.35 -17.73 26.01
CA LYS A 255 22.56 -18.84 25.43
C LYS A 255 21.08 -18.75 25.82
N TRP A 256 20.79 -18.50 27.10
CA TRP A 256 19.40 -18.37 27.55
C TRP A 256 18.74 -17.09 27.04
N PHE A 257 19.48 -15.99 26.96
CA PHE A 257 19.04 -14.77 26.28
C PHE A 257 18.60 -15.07 24.84
N ARG A 258 19.46 -15.70 24.02
CA ARG A 258 19.15 -16.02 22.62
C ARG A 258 17.90 -16.89 22.50
N ARG A 259 17.73 -17.87 23.39
CA ARG A 259 16.55 -18.74 23.40
C ARG A 259 15.27 -18.01 23.82
N HIS A 260 15.33 -17.16 24.84
CA HIS A 260 14.20 -16.37 25.30
C HIS A 260 13.80 -15.31 24.27
N MET A 261 14.75 -14.53 23.78
CA MET A 261 14.51 -13.50 22.79
C MET A 261 14.10 -14.10 21.45
N GLY A 262 14.70 -15.22 21.02
CA GLY A 262 14.26 -15.94 19.83
C GLY A 262 12.81 -16.38 19.91
N ALA A 263 12.42 -16.96 21.05
CA ALA A 263 11.03 -17.37 21.27
C ALA A 263 10.05 -16.18 21.30
N THR A 264 10.35 -15.10 22.02
CA THR A 264 9.48 -13.91 22.07
C THR A 264 9.41 -13.18 20.74
N THR A 265 10.46 -13.25 19.92
CA THR A 265 10.52 -12.62 18.59
C THR A 265 9.56 -13.25 17.59
N VAL A 266 9.31 -14.56 17.72
CA VAL A 266 8.42 -15.32 16.82
C VAL A 266 7.07 -15.65 17.45
N LEU A 267 6.84 -15.25 18.70
CA LEU A 267 5.61 -15.49 19.45
C LEU A 267 4.44 -14.72 18.82
N GLN A 268 3.31 -15.40 18.61
CA GLN A 268 2.17 -14.86 17.87
C GLN A 268 1.12 -14.17 18.79
N GLU A 269 1.02 -14.60 20.04
CA GLU A 269 0.12 -14.01 21.03
C GLU A 269 0.73 -14.10 22.44
N PRO A 270 0.37 -13.18 23.36
CA PRO A 270 0.90 -13.21 24.72
C PRO A 270 0.53 -14.51 25.45
N LEU A 271 1.48 -15.05 26.21
CA LEU A 271 1.29 -16.27 26.99
C LEU A 271 1.59 -16.02 28.47
N SER A 272 0.99 -16.83 29.34
CA SER A 272 1.38 -16.84 30.75
C SER A 272 2.84 -17.31 30.89
N LEU A 273 3.49 -16.96 32.01
CA LEU A 273 4.86 -17.41 32.29
C LEU A 273 5.00 -18.95 32.25
N GLU A 274 3.98 -19.68 32.71
CA GLU A 274 3.96 -21.15 32.74
C GLU A 274 3.77 -21.75 31.34
N ASP A 275 2.83 -21.19 30.55
CA ASP A 275 2.62 -21.63 29.17
C ASP A 275 3.84 -21.34 28.30
N PHE A 276 4.46 -20.16 28.45
CA PHE A 276 5.67 -19.78 27.73
C PHE A 276 6.87 -20.66 28.15
N SER A 277 6.99 -20.99 29.44
CA SER A 277 8.00 -21.93 29.94
C SER A 277 7.84 -23.31 29.30
N THR A 278 6.60 -23.80 29.21
CA THR A 278 6.28 -25.08 28.57
C THR A 278 6.55 -25.05 27.07
N LEU A 279 6.18 -23.97 26.38
CA LEU A 279 6.37 -23.80 24.94
C LEU A 279 7.85 -23.81 24.54
N THR A 280 8.69 -23.13 25.32
CA THR A 280 10.11 -22.91 25.02
C THR A 280 11.04 -23.92 25.67
N GLY A 281 10.57 -24.63 26.70
CA GLY A 281 11.37 -25.48 27.57
C GLY A 281 12.32 -24.70 28.49
N ILE A 282 12.16 -23.38 28.62
CA ILE A 282 12.97 -22.56 29.52
C ILE A 282 12.30 -22.55 30.91
N PRO A 283 12.97 -22.96 31.99
CA PRO A 283 12.43 -22.88 33.34
C PRO A 283 11.96 -21.46 33.73
N SER A 284 10.79 -21.33 34.36
CA SER A 284 10.19 -20.04 34.73
C SER A 284 11.11 -19.12 35.53
N HIS A 285 11.94 -19.67 36.42
CA HIS A 285 12.91 -18.88 37.20
C HIS A 285 14.02 -18.28 36.33
N LEU A 286 14.42 -18.95 35.24
CA LEU A 286 15.39 -18.41 34.28
C LEU A 286 14.76 -17.33 33.41
N ILE A 287 13.50 -17.51 33.00
CA ILE A 287 12.75 -16.48 32.26
C ILE A 287 12.72 -15.17 33.07
N ASN A 288 12.37 -15.23 34.36
CA ASN A 288 12.38 -14.05 35.23
C ASN A 288 13.77 -13.42 35.36
N LYS A 289 14.84 -14.24 35.46
CA LYS A 289 16.23 -13.75 35.50
C LYS A 289 16.68 -13.06 34.21
N ILE A 290 16.04 -13.34 33.07
CA ILE A 290 16.34 -12.73 31.76
C ILE A 290 15.47 -11.49 31.54
N GLN A 291 14.18 -11.56 31.87
CA GLN A 291 13.21 -10.48 31.66
C GLN A 291 13.54 -9.25 32.52
N PHE A 292 13.99 -9.46 33.77
CA PHE A 292 14.30 -8.36 34.67
C PHE A 292 15.44 -7.46 34.13
N PRO A 293 16.64 -7.98 33.78
CA PRO A 293 17.68 -7.17 33.15
C PRO A 293 17.27 -6.59 31.79
N LEU A 294 16.46 -7.32 31.00
CA LEU A 294 16.04 -6.84 29.68
C LEU A 294 15.08 -5.67 29.71
N SER A 295 14.40 -5.44 30.84
CA SER A 295 13.53 -4.26 31.00
C SER A 295 14.31 -2.94 30.79
N ALA A 296 15.64 -2.95 30.96
CA ALA A 296 16.52 -1.83 30.62
C ALA A 296 16.41 -1.37 29.16
N LEU A 297 16.22 -2.32 28.25
CA LEU A 297 16.24 -2.07 26.81
C LEU A 297 14.82 -1.98 26.23
N GLN A 298 13.80 -2.14 27.08
CA GLN A 298 12.41 -1.92 26.69
C GLN A 298 12.17 -0.42 26.54
N THR A 299 11.57 -0.05 25.41
CA THR A 299 11.21 1.35 25.13
C THR A 299 9.70 1.58 25.29
N ARG A 300 8.95 0.49 25.52
CA ARG A 300 7.49 0.46 25.61
C ARG A 300 7.09 -0.32 26.86
N SER A 301 6.01 0.09 27.51
CA SER A 301 5.41 -0.64 28.63
C SER A 301 4.44 -1.70 28.13
N PRO A 302 4.27 -2.82 28.84
CA PRO A 302 3.27 -3.83 28.49
C PRO A 302 1.85 -3.25 28.53
N PRO A 303 0.90 -3.77 27.73
CA PRO A 303 -0.48 -3.32 27.74
C PRO A 303 -1.12 -3.45 29.13
N PRO A 304 -1.95 -2.47 29.57
CA PRO A 304 -2.60 -2.50 30.87
C PRO A 304 -3.41 -3.78 31.10
N GLY A 305 -3.28 -4.38 32.29
CA GLY A 305 -3.96 -5.63 32.66
C GLY A 305 -3.29 -6.91 32.18
N SER A 306 -2.16 -6.82 31.47
CA SER A 306 -1.38 -7.96 30.96
C SER A 306 0.09 -7.92 31.40
N GLU A 307 0.40 -7.20 32.48
CA GLU A 307 1.77 -6.92 32.94
C GLU A 307 2.54 -8.19 33.35
N LYS A 308 1.82 -9.27 33.69
CA LYS A 308 2.40 -10.57 34.08
C LYS A 308 2.55 -11.55 32.91
N MET A 309 2.12 -11.19 31.71
CA MET A 309 2.20 -12.02 30.52
C MET A 309 3.54 -11.84 29.82
N ILE A 310 4.00 -12.88 29.12
CA ILE A 310 5.11 -12.80 28.19
C ILE A 310 4.56 -12.38 26.84
N HIS A 311 4.97 -11.19 26.39
CA HIS A 311 4.50 -10.59 25.14
C HIS A 311 5.45 -10.88 23.97
N PRO A 312 4.96 -10.86 22.73
CA PRO A 312 5.81 -10.80 21.55
C PRO A 312 6.80 -9.63 21.64
N ALA A 313 8.05 -9.83 21.23
CA ALA A 313 9.13 -8.87 21.41
C ALA A 313 8.85 -7.51 20.73
N THR A 314 8.13 -7.52 19.60
CA THR A 314 7.65 -6.32 18.89
C THR A 314 6.77 -5.40 19.73
N THR A 315 6.13 -5.95 20.77
CA THR A 315 5.28 -5.18 21.69
C THR A 315 6.10 -4.30 22.64
N LEU A 316 7.30 -4.76 23.05
CA LEU A 316 8.05 -4.16 24.16
C LEU A 316 9.34 -3.45 23.72
N PHE A 317 9.96 -3.93 22.64
CA PHE A 317 11.26 -3.45 22.19
C PHE A 317 11.12 -2.56 20.96
N HIS A 318 12.03 -1.60 20.84
CA HIS A 318 12.14 -0.78 19.65
C HIS A 318 12.64 -1.63 18.48
N LEU A 319 12.16 -1.34 17.26
CA LEU A 319 12.50 -2.12 16.08
C LEU A 319 14.02 -2.18 15.81
N SER A 320 14.76 -1.09 16.05
CA SER A 320 16.22 -1.07 15.91
C SER A 320 16.94 -2.11 16.79
N PHE A 321 16.43 -2.41 17.98
CA PHE A 321 16.99 -3.46 18.84
C PHE A 321 16.68 -4.85 18.27
N LEU A 322 15.46 -5.05 17.77
CA LEU A 322 15.06 -6.30 17.13
C LEU A 322 15.84 -6.55 15.84
N GLU A 323 16.12 -5.51 15.06
CA GLU A 323 16.98 -5.58 13.87
C GLU A 323 18.42 -5.94 14.26
N TYR A 324 18.96 -5.32 15.32
CA TYR A 324 20.30 -5.62 15.82
C TYR A 324 20.46 -7.09 16.23
N ILE A 325 19.54 -7.65 17.03
CA ILE A 325 19.64 -9.06 17.48
C ILE A 325 19.33 -10.07 16.36
N ARG A 326 18.68 -9.66 15.27
CA ARG A 326 18.40 -10.50 14.09
C ARG A 326 19.46 -10.37 13.00
N ALA A 327 20.29 -9.33 13.04
CA ALA A 327 21.29 -9.08 12.02
C ALA A 327 22.37 -10.18 12.03
N PRO A 328 22.82 -10.66 10.86
CA PRO A 328 23.99 -11.52 10.75
C PRO A 328 25.25 -10.69 10.97
N THR A 329 25.58 -10.39 12.22
CA THR A 329 26.81 -9.67 12.61
C THR A 329 28.00 -10.62 12.72
N THR A 330 29.23 -10.09 12.58
CA THR A 330 30.48 -10.84 12.80
C THR A 330 30.61 -11.37 14.23
N ASP A 331 29.94 -10.69 15.19
CA ASP A 331 29.75 -11.17 16.55
C ASP A 331 28.43 -11.94 16.67
N THR A 332 28.50 -13.22 17.02
CA THR A 332 27.35 -14.12 17.13
C THR A 332 26.84 -14.27 18.56
N SER A 333 27.43 -13.57 19.53
CA SER A 333 27.15 -13.74 20.96
C SER A 333 25.69 -13.44 21.32
N PHE A 334 25.02 -12.54 20.58
CA PHE A 334 23.62 -12.16 20.83
C PHE A 334 22.71 -12.34 19.62
N ALA A 335 23.25 -12.80 18.49
CA ALA A 335 22.50 -13.01 17.26
C ALA A 335 21.48 -14.15 17.41
N ILE A 336 20.28 -13.94 16.89
CA ILE A 336 19.15 -14.85 16.99
C ILE A 336 18.74 -15.30 15.59
N SER A 337 18.63 -16.61 15.43
CA SER A 337 18.01 -17.21 14.26
C SER A 337 16.50 -17.27 14.45
N THR A 338 15.76 -16.46 13.69
CA THR A 338 14.29 -16.53 13.65
C THR A 338 13.82 -17.88 13.12
N PHE A 339 14.52 -18.43 12.12
CA PHE A 339 14.27 -19.75 11.56
C PHE A 339 14.34 -20.84 12.64
N ASP A 340 15.43 -20.90 13.41
CA ASP A 340 15.59 -21.90 14.48
C ASP A 340 14.56 -21.72 15.60
N SER A 341 14.19 -20.47 15.89
CA SER A 341 13.19 -20.15 16.89
C SER A 341 11.79 -20.62 16.47
N HIS A 342 11.39 -20.37 15.22
CA HIS A 342 10.16 -20.92 14.63
C HIS A 342 10.20 -22.45 14.62
N SER A 343 11.35 -23.04 14.28
CA SER A 343 11.56 -24.49 14.27
C SER A 343 11.30 -25.11 15.65
N ALA A 344 11.94 -24.57 16.69
CA ALA A 344 11.80 -25.05 18.07
C ALA A 344 10.36 -24.91 18.59
N ILE A 345 9.72 -23.76 18.39
CA ILE A 345 8.34 -23.53 18.83
C ILE A 345 7.36 -24.40 18.04
N GLY A 346 7.53 -24.51 16.71
CA GLY A 346 6.69 -25.35 15.86
C GLY A 346 6.71 -26.81 16.28
N LEU A 347 7.87 -27.33 16.66
CA LEU A 347 8.00 -28.70 17.16
C LEU A 347 7.27 -28.91 18.49
N THR A 348 7.35 -27.95 19.42
CA THR A 348 6.57 -28.02 20.66
C THR A 348 5.07 -27.95 20.39
N CYS A 349 4.63 -27.08 19.46
CA CYS A 349 3.22 -27.00 19.05
C CYS A 349 2.73 -28.34 18.46
N LEU A 350 3.52 -28.98 17.60
CA LEU A 350 3.19 -30.31 17.05
C LEU A 350 3.09 -31.38 18.15
N LYS A 351 3.98 -31.35 19.15
CA LYS A 351 3.91 -32.26 20.32
C LYS A 351 2.64 -32.04 21.15
N GLN A 352 2.26 -30.77 21.38
CA GLN A 352 1.00 -30.43 22.05
C GLN A 352 -0.22 -30.88 21.23
N LEU A 353 -0.16 -30.71 19.91
CA LEU A 353 -1.22 -31.14 19.00
C LEU A 353 -1.39 -32.68 19.02
N ALA A 354 -0.28 -33.42 19.00
CA ALA A 354 -0.29 -34.89 19.11
C ALA A 354 -0.93 -35.37 20.43
N ILE A 355 -0.66 -34.69 21.55
CA ILE A 355 -1.28 -35.00 22.85
C ILE A 355 -2.78 -34.71 22.81
N LEU A 356 -3.17 -33.54 22.30
CA LEU A 356 -4.56 -33.11 22.21
C LEU A 356 -5.41 -34.09 21.38
N LEU A 357 -4.90 -34.46 20.20
CA LEU A 357 -5.62 -35.31 19.24
C LEU A 357 -5.71 -36.78 19.68
N ARG A 358 -4.76 -37.28 20.48
CA ARG A 358 -4.82 -38.64 21.08
C ARG A 358 -5.85 -38.77 22.21
N SER A 359 -6.24 -37.66 22.85
CA SER A 359 -7.17 -37.71 23.99
C SER A 359 -8.60 -38.04 23.52
N SER A 360 -9.22 -39.08 24.08
CA SER A 360 -10.59 -39.52 23.75
C SER A 360 -11.70 -38.59 24.27
N LEU A 361 -11.35 -37.43 24.83
CA LEU A 361 -12.29 -36.53 25.48
C LEU A 361 -13.18 -35.83 24.45
N GLN A 362 -14.50 -35.96 24.65
CA GLN A 362 -15.56 -35.33 23.86
C GLN A 362 -15.46 -33.80 23.86
N ASN A 363 -15.94 -33.22 22.76
CA ASN A 363 -15.70 -31.89 22.18
C ASN A 363 -16.17 -30.62 22.95
N ASP A 364 -16.36 -30.65 24.28
CA ASP A 364 -17.06 -29.53 24.97
C ASP A 364 -16.24 -28.77 26.03
N TYR A 365 -14.94 -29.05 26.22
CA TYR A 365 -14.11 -28.28 27.15
C TYR A 365 -13.32 -27.16 26.45
N PRO A 366 -13.24 -25.96 27.03
CA PRO A 366 -12.40 -24.89 26.50
C PRO A 366 -10.93 -25.32 26.50
N LEU A 367 -10.26 -25.13 25.36
CA LEU A 367 -8.83 -25.42 25.21
C LEU A 367 -8.03 -24.61 26.24
N ARG A 368 -7.00 -25.23 26.83
CA ARG A 368 -6.01 -24.47 27.62
C ARG A 368 -5.31 -23.44 26.72
N PRO A 369 -4.84 -22.30 27.23
CA PRO A 369 -4.19 -21.26 26.43
C PRO A 369 -3.06 -21.79 25.52
N LEU A 370 -2.19 -22.66 26.04
CA LEU A 370 -1.13 -23.28 25.24
C LEU A 370 -1.66 -24.23 24.13
N GLN A 371 -2.72 -24.99 24.40
CA GLN A 371 -3.33 -25.86 23.40
C GLN A 371 -4.00 -25.04 22.30
N HIS A 372 -4.68 -23.97 22.69
CA HIS A 372 -5.25 -23.01 21.77
C HIS A 372 -4.17 -22.36 20.88
N TYR A 373 -3.05 -21.94 21.47
CA TYR A 373 -1.89 -21.44 20.72
C TYR A 373 -1.37 -22.49 19.71
N ALA A 374 -1.19 -23.73 20.17
CA ALA A 374 -0.68 -24.81 19.34
C ALA A 374 -1.61 -25.14 18.17
N VAL A 375 -2.93 -25.21 18.39
CA VAL A 375 -3.93 -25.48 17.33
C VAL A 375 -3.87 -24.43 16.22
N ASN A 376 -3.70 -23.15 16.60
CA ASN A 376 -3.75 -22.05 15.66
C ASN A 376 -2.44 -21.85 14.90
N TYR A 377 -1.30 -21.79 15.59
CA TYR A 377 -0.07 -21.25 14.99
C TYR A 377 0.95 -22.31 14.59
N TRP A 378 0.71 -23.60 14.82
CA TRP A 378 1.66 -24.63 14.40
C TRP A 378 1.97 -24.57 12.89
N PRO A 379 1.02 -24.33 11.94
CA PRO A 379 1.37 -24.26 10.52
C PRO A 379 2.30 -23.09 10.26
N HIS A 380 1.99 -21.92 10.84
CA HIS A 380 2.81 -20.72 10.73
C HIS A 380 4.26 -20.95 11.20
N HIS A 381 4.45 -21.62 12.34
CA HIS A 381 5.78 -21.95 12.84
C HIS A 381 6.51 -22.98 11.99
N VAL A 382 5.81 -23.98 11.43
CA VAL A 382 6.42 -24.96 10.53
C VAL A 382 6.92 -24.28 9.26
N VAL A 383 6.12 -23.42 8.63
CA VAL A 383 6.50 -22.74 7.39
C VAL A 383 7.75 -21.88 7.56
N ASN A 384 7.85 -21.14 8.67
CA ASN A 384 8.97 -20.23 8.93
C ASN A 384 10.18 -20.90 9.60
N GLY A 385 10.04 -22.15 10.04
CA GLY A 385 11.08 -22.89 10.77
C GLY A 385 11.56 -24.17 10.08
N THR A 386 11.13 -24.41 8.84
CA THR A 386 11.52 -25.59 8.06
C THR A 386 11.74 -25.23 6.59
N PRO A 387 12.68 -25.91 5.91
CA PRO A 387 12.93 -25.67 4.50
C PRO A 387 11.72 -26.08 3.65
N ARG A 388 11.50 -25.39 2.53
CA ARG A 388 10.42 -25.70 1.57
C ARG A 388 10.77 -26.90 0.68
N LEU A 389 12.06 -27.14 0.40
CA LEU A 389 12.52 -28.21 -0.49
C LEU A 389 12.21 -29.60 0.10
N SER A 390 11.51 -30.44 -0.68
CA SER A 390 11.06 -31.78 -0.25
C SER A 390 12.18 -32.63 0.35
N ASN A 391 13.39 -32.61 -0.23
CA ASN A 391 14.52 -33.43 0.24
C ASN A 391 15.04 -33.02 1.62
N GLU A 392 14.98 -31.73 1.93
CA GLU A 392 15.41 -31.18 3.22
C GLU A 392 14.29 -31.31 4.25
N TRP A 393 13.04 -31.08 3.84
CA TRP A 393 11.84 -31.26 4.67
C TRP A 393 11.75 -32.67 5.26
N LEU A 394 11.96 -33.71 4.43
CA LEU A 394 11.90 -35.12 4.87
C LEU A 394 12.93 -35.47 5.96
N ARG A 395 13.98 -34.67 6.13
CA ARG A 395 15.02 -34.87 7.16
C ARG A 395 14.71 -34.16 8.48
N THR A 396 13.64 -33.37 8.53
CA THR A 396 13.28 -32.59 9.73
C THR A 396 12.56 -33.43 10.79
N GLU A 397 12.73 -33.08 12.06
CA GLU A 397 11.93 -33.66 13.16
C GLU A 397 10.44 -33.31 13.04
N HIS A 398 10.11 -32.19 12.38
CA HIS A 398 8.73 -31.77 12.11
C HIS A 398 8.00 -32.76 11.23
N CYS A 399 8.63 -33.21 10.14
CA CYS A 399 8.06 -34.20 9.23
C CYS A 399 7.77 -35.51 9.96
N SER A 400 8.73 -36.04 10.72
CA SER A 400 8.52 -37.29 11.47
C SER A 400 7.50 -37.13 12.60
N THR A 401 7.46 -35.97 13.28
CA THR A 401 6.45 -35.68 14.32
C THR A 401 5.05 -35.60 13.74
N LEU A 402 4.88 -34.95 12.58
CA LEU A 402 3.60 -34.87 11.87
C LEU A 402 3.08 -36.26 11.47
N GLN A 403 3.96 -37.14 10.98
CA GLN A 403 3.61 -38.52 10.64
C GLN A 403 3.17 -39.37 11.84
N MET A 404 3.54 -38.98 13.07
CA MET A 404 3.13 -39.66 14.31
C MET A 404 1.81 -39.14 14.90
N ILE A 405 1.21 -38.10 14.29
CA ILE A 405 -0.10 -37.59 14.68
C ILE A 405 -1.16 -38.59 14.18
N PRO A 406 -2.13 -39.02 15.01
CA PRO A 406 -3.18 -39.94 14.58
C PRO A 406 -4.02 -39.36 13.45
N ASP A 407 -4.70 -40.21 12.67
CA ASP A 407 -5.65 -39.88 11.58
C ASP A 407 -6.93 -39.18 12.09
N THR A 408 -6.72 -38.06 12.77
CA THR A 408 -7.73 -37.21 13.41
C THR A 408 -7.55 -35.77 12.96
N HIS A 409 -6.99 -35.58 11.77
CA HIS A 409 -6.70 -34.28 11.16
C HIS A 409 -7.98 -33.43 11.01
N GLY A 410 -9.13 -34.05 10.69
CA GLY A 410 -10.43 -33.37 10.68
C GLY A 410 -10.86 -32.80 12.03
N ARG A 411 -10.40 -33.39 13.16
CA ARG A 411 -10.64 -32.85 14.49
C ARG A 411 -9.82 -31.59 14.74
N TRP A 412 -8.56 -31.55 14.30
CA TRP A 412 -7.77 -30.32 14.34
C TRP A 412 -8.42 -29.23 13.51
N ALA A 413 -8.82 -29.52 12.27
CA ALA A 413 -9.47 -28.55 11.40
C ALA A 413 -10.75 -27.99 12.02
N THR A 414 -11.56 -28.86 12.65
CA THR A 414 -12.77 -28.44 13.38
C THR A 414 -12.44 -27.50 14.54
N LEU A 415 -11.42 -27.80 15.34
CA LEU A 415 -11.01 -26.95 16.46
C LEU A 415 -10.49 -25.59 15.99
N LEU A 416 -9.69 -25.56 14.92
CA LEU A 416 -9.18 -24.34 14.31
C LEU A 416 -10.32 -23.47 13.80
N LEU A 417 -11.20 -24.03 12.96
CA LEU A 417 -12.29 -23.28 12.34
C LEU A 417 -13.30 -22.77 13.39
N LYS A 418 -13.64 -23.57 14.41
CA LYS A 418 -14.47 -23.10 15.53
C LYS A 418 -13.81 -21.95 16.31
N GLY A 419 -12.49 -21.97 16.46
CA GLY A 419 -11.74 -20.91 17.13
C GLY A 419 -11.65 -19.62 16.30
N LEU A 420 -11.62 -19.73 14.97
CA LEU A 420 -11.45 -18.59 14.05
C LEU A 420 -12.76 -17.98 13.57
N LEU A 421 -13.81 -18.78 13.33
CA LEU A 421 -15.06 -18.41 12.67
C LEU A 421 -16.26 -18.41 13.64
N ALA A 422 -16.14 -17.69 14.76
CA ALA A 422 -17.19 -17.65 15.78
C ALA A 422 -18.54 -17.16 15.20
N GLY A 423 -19.49 -18.07 14.98
CA GLY A 423 -20.86 -17.75 14.58
C GLY A 423 -21.40 -18.47 13.34
N GLU A 424 -20.57 -19.16 12.55
CA GLU A 424 -21.03 -19.89 11.37
C GLU A 424 -21.26 -21.39 11.63
N VAL A 425 -22.37 -21.87 11.07
CA VAL A 425 -23.21 -23.00 11.50
C VAL A 425 -22.64 -24.36 11.00
N ASP A 426 -22.98 -25.43 11.73
CA ASP A 426 -22.57 -26.85 11.60
C ASP A 426 -22.36 -27.42 10.19
N SER A 427 -22.99 -26.90 9.14
CA SER A 427 -22.80 -27.35 7.75
C SER A 427 -21.39 -27.09 7.22
N THR A 428 -20.70 -26.08 7.74
CA THR A 428 -19.33 -25.70 7.36
C THR A 428 -18.27 -26.71 7.81
N LEU A 429 -18.59 -27.53 8.82
CA LEU A 429 -17.68 -28.48 9.43
C LEU A 429 -17.78 -29.88 8.81
N GLU A 430 -18.80 -30.18 8.01
CA GLU A 430 -18.99 -31.53 7.43
C GLU A 430 -17.92 -31.87 6.38
N ASP A 431 -17.52 -30.93 5.54
CA ASP A 431 -16.58 -31.17 4.43
C ASP A 431 -15.13 -31.45 4.86
N VAL A 432 -14.77 -31.04 6.08
CA VAL A 432 -13.42 -31.20 6.65
C VAL A 432 -13.37 -32.33 7.69
N ARG A 433 -14.50 -33.02 7.95
CA ARG A 433 -14.59 -34.15 8.89
C ARG A 433 -14.27 -35.52 8.29
N GLY A 434 -13.98 -35.60 6.99
CA GLY A 434 -13.59 -36.85 6.32
C GLY A 434 -12.29 -37.46 6.86
N GLU A 435 -12.08 -38.75 6.61
CA GLU A 435 -10.82 -39.47 6.86
C GLU A 435 -9.77 -39.16 5.78
N ASP A 436 -9.56 -37.87 5.51
CA ASP A 436 -8.60 -37.41 4.52
C ASP A 436 -7.19 -37.29 5.11
N GLY A 437 -6.17 -37.44 4.25
CA GLY A 437 -4.79 -37.16 4.63
C GLY A 437 -4.60 -35.72 5.11
N MET A 438 -3.54 -35.49 5.91
CA MET A 438 -3.27 -34.17 6.50
C MET A 438 -3.10 -33.06 5.44
N ALA A 439 -2.45 -33.35 4.32
CA ALA A 439 -2.26 -32.38 3.24
C ALA A 439 -3.58 -31.93 2.61
N LEU A 440 -4.48 -32.87 2.30
CA LEU A 440 -5.81 -32.56 1.77
C LEU A 440 -6.66 -31.81 2.81
N THR A 441 -6.57 -32.19 4.08
CA THR A 441 -7.24 -31.47 5.18
C THR A 441 -6.79 -30.01 5.26
N LEU A 442 -5.47 -29.76 5.18
CA LEU A 442 -4.89 -28.41 5.17
C LEU A 442 -5.37 -27.59 3.96
N ARG A 443 -5.42 -28.20 2.76
CA ARG A 443 -5.94 -27.56 1.54
C ARG A 443 -7.41 -27.19 1.67
N LYS A 444 -8.24 -28.09 2.20
CA LYS A 444 -9.66 -27.81 2.48
C LYS A 444 -9.84 -26.67 3.48
N VAL A 445 -9.06 -26.65 4.56
CA VAL A 445 -9.06 -25.53 5.52
C VAL A 445 -8.67 -24.22 4.83
N ALA A 446 -7.61 -24.22 4.03
CA ALA A 446 -7.17 -23.03 3.30
C ALA A 446 -8.26 -22.52 2.34
N CYS A 447 -8.85 -23.41 1.55
CA CYS A 447 -9.95 -23.08 0.63
C CYS A 447 -11.12 -22.42 1.39
N ARG A 448 -11.52 -22.97 2.54
CA ARG A 448 -12.59 -22.40 3.37
C ARG A 448 -12.23 -21.02 3.95
N LEU A 449 -11.00 -20.86 4.44
CA LEU A 449 -10.52 -19.55 4.92
C LEU A 449 -10.49 -18.51 3.78
N GLY A 450 -10.26 -18.94 2.54
CA GLY A 450 -10.34 -18.08 1.35
C GLY A 450 -11.78 -17.71 0.95
N GLU A 451 -12.72 -18.66 1.01
CA GLU A 451 -14.14 -18.49 0.63
C GLU A 451 -14.95 -17.65 1.63
N THR A 452 -14.70 -17.83 2.93
CA THR A 452 -15.45 -17.16 4.01
C THR A 452 -15.34 -15.64 3.96
N GLY A 453 -14.36 -15.10 3.23
CA GLY A 453 -14.12 -13.67 3.14
C GLY A 453 -13.61 -13.13 4.48
N GLY A 454 -12.37 -12.66 4.51
CA GLY A 454 -11.76 -12.17 5.74
C GLY A 454 -10.23 -12.20 5.69
N ASP A 455 -9.61 -11.69 6.75
CA ASP A 455 -8.16 -11.49 6.83
C ASP A 455 -7.41 -12.73 7.40
N TYR A 456 -7.85 -13.93 7.01
CA TYR A 456 -7.24 -15.21 7.44
C TYR A 456 -6.12 -15.69 6.52
N TRP A 457 -5.66 -14.86 5.58
CA TRP A 457 -4.68 -15.23 4.56
C TRP A 457 -3.39 -15.84 5.15
N GLY A 458 -2.94 -15.35 6.31
CA GLY A 458 -1.73 -15.86 6.96
C GLY A 458 -1.87 -17.32 7.39
N PHE A 459 -3.08 -17.73 7.76
CA PHE A 459 -3.41 -19.13 8.05
C PHE A 459 -3.62 -19.92 6.75
N GLU A 460 -4.27 -19.34 5.75
CA GLU A 460 -4.47 -19.94 4.43
C GLU A 460 -3.13 -20.32 3.78
N VAL A 461 -2.23 -19.35 3.61
CA VAL A 461 -0.88 -19.56 3.07
C VAL A 461 -0.13 -20.58 3.91
N ALA A 462 -0.18 -20.47 5.24
CA ALA A 462 0.53 -21.40 6.10
C ALA A 462 0.02 -22.85 5.96
N CYS A 463 -1.29 -23.04 5.78
CA CYS A 463 -1.86 -24.35 5.53
C CYS A 463 -1.42 -24.92 4.18
N LEU A 464 -1.51 -24.14 3.10
CA LEU A 464 -1.08 -24.56 1.76
C LEU A 464 0.42 -24.86 1.69
N GLU A 465 1.24 -24.00 2.30
CA GLU A 465 2.69 -24.19 2.42
C GLU A 465 3.07 -25.49 3.14
N VAL A 466 2.36 -25.85 4.22
CA VAL A 466 2.60 -27.14 4.87
C VAL A 466 2.07 -28.30 4.02
N ALA A 467 0.91 -28.15 3.37
CA ALA A 467 0.33 -29.19 2.52
C ALA A 467 1.29 -29.58 1.39
N VAL A 468 1.86 -28.61 0.68
CA VAL A 468 2.82 -28.88 -0.41
C VAL A 468 4.16 -29.42 0.10
N ARG A 469 4.53 -29.21 1.37
CA ARG A 469 5.70 -29.88 1.97
C ARG A 469 5.42 -31.35 2.26
N ILE A 470 4.22 -31.67 2.75
CA ILE A 470 3.79 -33.05 3.04
C ILE A 470 3.67 -33.84 1.72
N GLU A 471 3.01 -33.26 0.71
CA GLU A 471 2.79 -33.86 -0.60
C GLU A 471 3.52 -33.07 -1.70
N GLY A 472 4.85 -33.11 -1.67
CA GLY A 472 5.71 -32.35 -2.61
C GLY A 472 5.46 -32.62 -4.10
N GLY A 473 4.87 -33.76 -4.45
CA GLY A 473 4.50 -34.12 -5.81
C GLY A 473 3.13 -33.62 -6.27
N ASP A 474 2.34 -32.98 -5.42
CA ASP A 474 0.99 -32.50 -5.76
C ASP A 474 1.04 -31.17 -6.52
N ALA A 475 1.04 -31.25 -7.85
CA ALA A 475 1.07 -30.08 -8.72
C ALA A 475 -0.16 -29.16 -8.54
N GLU A 476 -1.30 -29.67 -8.06
CA GLU A 476 -2.48 -28.85 -7.81
C GLU A 476 -2.35 -28.06 -6.51
N GLY A 477 -1.87 -28.68 -5.43
CA GLY A 477 -1.55 -27.97 -4.18
C GLY A 477 -0.56 -26.82 -4.40
N TRP A 478 0.47 -27.02 -5.24
CA TRP A 478 1.37 -25.93 -5.65
C TRP A 478 0.64 -24.85 -6.46
N SER A 479 -0.27 -25.22 -7.36
CA SER A 479 -1.05 -24.23 -8.12
C SER A 479 -1.99 -23.42 -7.23
N GLU A 480 -2.63 -24.03 -6.24
CA GLU A 480 -3.44 -23.35 -5.23
C GLU A 480 -2.61 -22.36 -4.40
N LEU A 481 -1.44 -22.78 -3.92
CA LEU A 481 -0.52 -21.90 -3.19
C LEU A 481 -0.09 -20.70 -4.05
N GLY A 482 0.21 -20.91 -5.33
CA GLY A 482 0.58 -19.84 -6.26
C GLY A 482 -0.56 -18.85 -6.47
N ARG A 483 -1.80 -19.34 -6.63
CA ARG A 483 -3.00 -18.49 -6.74
C ARG A 483 -3.24 -17.68 -5.46
N CYS A 484 -3.00 -18.28 -4.28
CA CYS A 484 -3.09 -17.60 -2.99
C CYS A 484 -2.08 -16.44 -2.89
N TYR A 485 -0.80 -16.68 -3.23
CA TYR A 485 0.21 -15.63 -3.28
C TYR A 485 -0.10 -14.54 -4.31
N TYR A 486 -0.57 -14.92 -5.51
CA TYR A 486 -0.96 -13.98 -6.55
C TYR A 486 -2.12 -13.08 -6.11
N ALA A 487 -3.19 -13.66 -5.57
CA ALA A 487 -4.33 -12.92 -5.04
C ALA A 487 -3.94 -11.98 -3.89
N ARG A 488 -2.97 -12.40 -3.06
CA ARG A 488 -2.40 -11.55 -2.01
C ARG A 488 -1.61 -10.39 -2.60
N GLY A 489 -0.81 -10.64 -3.63
CA GLY A 489 -0.15 -9.60 -4.43
C GLY A 489 -1.16 -8.59 -4.96
N ASP A 490 -2.26 -9.03 -5.55
CA ASP A 490 -3.30 -8.14 -6.09
C ASP A 490 -3.97 -7.27 -5.04
N ARG A 491 -4.22 -7.84 -3.86
CA ARG A 491 -4.82 -7.09 -2.74
C ARG A 491 -3.84 -6.07 -2.14
N THR A 492 -2.56 -6.42 -2.03
CA THR A 492 -1.55 -5.63 -1.30
C THR A 492 -0.66 -4.74 -2.16
N GLY A 493 -0.53 -5.05 -3.45
CA GLY A 493 0.54 -4.51 -4.29
C GLY A 493 1.95 -4.95 -3.89
N ASN A 494 2.11 -5.96 -3.02
CA ASN A 494 3.43 -6.40 -2.56
C ASN A 494 4.13 -7.25 -3.63
N LEU A 495 5.24 -6.72 -4.18
CA LEU A 495 6.09 -7.39 -5.17
C LEU A 495 6.53 -8.79 -4.71
N GLN A 496 6.91 -8.95 -3.43
CA GLN A 496 7.38 -10.23 -2.90
C GLN A 496 6.33 -11.33 -3.02
N MET A 497 5.04 -10.98 -2.90
CA MET A 497 3.96 -11.97 -3.03
C MET A 497 3.84 -12.46 -4.48
N TYR A 498 4.00 -11.57 -5.46
CA TYR A 498 4.03 -11.98 -6.86
C TYR A 498 5.27 -12.82 -7.20
N GLU A 499 6.43 -12.48 -6.64
CA GLU A 499 7.65 -13.27 -6.79
C GLU A 499 7.51 -14.68 -6.21
N GLU A 500 6.93 -14.81 -5.01
CA GLU A 500 6.61 -16.12 -4.41
C GLU A 500 5.60 -16.91 -5.25
N ALA A 501 4.59 -16.23 -5.83
CA ALA A 501 3.66 -16.88 -6.76
C ALA A 501 4.39 -17.46 -7.98
N VAL A 502 5.32 -16.72 -8.58
CA VAL A 502 6.15 -17.21 -9.70
C VAL A 502 6.97 -18.44 -9.29
N VAL A 503 7.63 -18.41 -8.13
CA VAL A 503 8.44 -19.53 -7.62
C VAL A 503 7.58 -20.79 -7.48
N VAL A 504 6.41 -20.64 -6.87
CA VAL A 504 5.48 -21.74 -6.61
C VAL A 504 4.87 -22.28 -7.92
N PHE A 505 4.43 -21.41 -8.83
CA PHE A 505 3.90 -21.85 -10.13
C PHE A 505 4.97 -22.54 -10.99
N ARG A 506 6.23 -22.09 -10.94
CA ARG A 506 7.34 -22.78 -11.61
C ARG A 506 7.55 -24.19 -11.05
N HIS A 507 7.36 -24.39 -9.74
CA HIS A 507 7.40 -25.72 -9.16
C HIS A 507 6.23 -26.59 -9.65
N ALA A 508 5.00 -26.06 -9.67
CA ALA A 508 3.86 -26.75 -10.27
C ALA A 508 4.11 -27.12 -11.74
N LEU A 509 4.76 -26.23 -12.50
CA LEU A 509 5.11 -26.46 -13.91
C LEU A 509 6.13 -27.61 -14.07
N HIS A 510 7.09 -27.71 -13.15
CA HIS A 510 8.07 -28.80 -13.15
C HIS A 510 7.42 -30.17 -12.92
N LEU A 511 6.36 -30.22 -12.10
CA LEU A 511 5.59 -31.43 -11.83
C LEU A 511 4.60 -31.81 -12.96
N ARG A 512 4.41 -30.93 -13.95
CA ARG A 512 3.49 -31.12 -15.10
C ARG A 512 4.29 -31.30 -16.40
N PRO A 513 4.86 -32.49 -16.69
CA PRO A 513 5.69 -32.72 -17.88
C PRO A 513 4.93 -32.49 -19.19
N ASP A 514 5.62 -32.26 -20.30
CA ASP A 514 4.98 -32.13 -21.61
C ASP A 514 4.79 -33.52 -22.26
N PRO A 515 3.57 -33.94 -22.64
CA PRO A 515 2.28 -33.23 -22.56
C PRO A 515 1.55 -33.44 -21.23
N HIS A 516 1.00 -32.37 -20.66
CA HIS A 516 0.09 -32.41 -19.50
C HIS A 516 -1.04 -31.39 -19.70
N PRO A 517 -2.32 -31.76 -19.48
CA PRO A 517 -3.48 -30.89 -19.76
C PRO A 517 -3.40 -29.51 -19.09
N SER A 518 -3.09 -29.46 -17.80
CA SER A 518 -3.00 -28.20 -17.03
C SER A 518 -1.67 -27.46 -17.18
N ARG A 519 -0.78 -27.87 -18.09
CA ARG A 519 0.52 -27.20 -18.30
C ARG A 519 0.34 -25.81 -18.90
N GLY A 520 -0.60 -25.66 -19.84
CA GLY A 520 -0.95 -24.36 -20.43
C GLY A 520 -1.47 -23.38 -19.37
N GLU A 521 -2.35 -23.84 -18.48
CA GLU A 521 -2.86 -23.03 -17.36
C GLU A 521 -1.74 -22.56 -16.43
N THR A 522 -0.81 -23.46 -16.05
CA THR A 522 0.32 -23.06 -15.19
C THR A 522 1.21 -22.02 -15.85
N LEU A 523 1.50 -22.15 -17.14
CA LEU A 523 2.30 -21.16 -17.88
C LEU A 523 1.62 -19.79 -17.93
N ASP A 524 0.31 -19.77 -18.12
CA ASP A 524 -0.46 -18.52 -18.09
C ASP A 524 -0.50 -17.90 -16.68
N ASN A 525 -0.63 -18.71 -15.62
CA ASN A 525 -0.54 -18.22 -14.25
C ASN A 525 0.85 -17.63 -13.94
N ILE A 526 1.94 -18.25 -14.43
CA ILE A 526 3.29 -17.68 -14.36
C ILE A 526 3.35 -16.34 -15.09
N ALA A 527 2.81 -16.28 -16.31
CA ALA A 527 2.80 -15.05 -17.09
C ALA A 527 2.05 -13.90 -16.39
N GLY A 528 0.88 -14.17 -15.81
CA GLY A 528 0.12 -13.19 -15.04
C GLY A 528 0.89 -12.67 -13.81
N ALA A 529 1.57 -13.56 -13.09
CA ALA A 529 2.42 -13.21 -11.95
C ALA A 529 3.64 -12.37 -12.37
N LEU A 530 4.35 -12.77 -13.42
CA LEU A 530 5.48 -12.00 -13.97
C LEU A 530 5.06 -10.62 -14.48
N TRP A 531 3.94 -10.52 -15.21
CA TRP A 531 3.40 -9.24 -15.64
C TRP A 531 3.08 -8.32 -14.46
N SER A 532 2.57 -8.88 -13.36
CA SER A 532 2.29 -8.14 -12.13
C SER A 532 3.58 -7.69 -11.44
N CYS A 533 4.63 -8.52 -11.40
CA CYS A 533 5.97 -8.12 -10.95
C CYS A 533 6.52 -6.94 -11.76
N TYR A 534 6.45 -7.04 -13.10
CA TYR A 534 6.87 -5.98 -14.02
C TYR A 534 6.15 -4.67 -13.73
N ARG A 535 4.84 -4.69 -13.46
CA ARG A 535 4.09 -3.47 -13.12
C ARG A 535 4.60 -2.78 -11.84
N GLN A 536 5.18 -3.53 -10.91
CA GLN A 536 5.76 -2.96 -9.68
C GLN A 536 7.18 -2.44 -9.89
N ASN A 537 8.07 -3.25 -10.49
CA ASN A 537 9.50 -2.94 -10.55
C ASN A 537 9.97 -2.32 -11.89
N GLY A 538 9.17 -2.45 -12.96
CA GLY A 538 9.47 -1.94 -14.30
C GLY A 538 10.54 -2.73 -15.07
N ASP A 539 10.89 -3.94 -14.61
CA ASP A 539 11.94 -4.76 -15.21
C ASP A 539 11.52 -5.34 -16.57
N SER A 540 12.23 -4.96 -17.64
CA SER A 540 11.96 -5.45 -19.00
C SER A 540 12.13 -6.95 -19.16
N ASP A 541 13.10 -7.55 -18.49
CA ASP A 541 13.43 -8.95 -18.72
C ASP A 541 12.30 -9.84 -18.20
N ILE A 542 11.66 -9.42 -17.10
CA ILE A 542 10.46 -10.05 -16.54
C ILE A 542 9.26 -9.94 -17.50
N LEU A 543 9.10 -8.80 -18.18
CA LEU A 543 8.02 -8.61 -19.15
C LEU A 543 8.20 -9.53 -20.38
N ASP A 544 9.43 -9.64 -20.89
CA ASP A 544 9.75 -10.52 -22.01
C ASP A 544 9.51 -12.00 -21.64
N GLU A 545 9.86 -12.39 -20.41
CA GLU A 545 9.54 -13.71 -19.89
C GLU A 545 8.02 -13.95 -19.81
N ALA A 546 7.24 -12.98 -19.32
CA ALA A 546 5.78 -13.08 -19.24
C ALA A 546 5.14 -13.30 -20.63
N ILE A 547 5.63 -12.58 -21.66
CA ILE A 547 5.19 -12.73 -23.05
C ILE A 547 5.53 -14.14 -23.57
N SER A 548 6.75 -14.62 -23.30
CA SER A 548 7.19 -15.96 -23.70
C SER A 548 6.31 -17.05 -23.07
N CYS A 549 6.06 -16.98 -21.76
CA CYS A 549 5.17 -17.92 -21.06
C CYS A 549 3.75 -17.91 -21.63
N SER A 550 3.19 -16.73 -21.91
CA SER A 550 1.85 -16.60 -22.50
C SER A 550 1.76 -17.22 -23.90
N ARG A 551 2.78 -17.01 -24.74
CA ARG A 551 2.86 -17.64 -26.08
C ARG A 551 2.95 -19.16 -25.99
N MET A 552 3.73 -19.68 -25.04
CA MET A 552 3.79 -21.12 -24.79
C MET A 552 2.45 -21.68 -24.30
N ALA A 553 1.76 -20.97 -23.40
CA ALA A 553 0.43 -21.37 -22.92
C ALA A 553 -0.59 -21.50 -24.08
N LEU A 554 -0.58 -20.54 -25.02
CA LEU A 554 -1.41 -20.57 -26.23
C LEU A 554 -1.04 -21.70 -27.18
N THR A 555 0.25 -22.04 -27.28
CA THR A 555 0.72 -23.15 -28.12
C THR A 555 0.22 -24.50 -27.58
N LEU A 556 0.17 -24.65 -26.26
CA LEU A 556 -0.32 -25.87 -25.60
C LEU A 556 -1.85 -25.95 -25.50
N SER A 557 -2.57 -24.88 -25.88
CA SER A 557 -4.03 -24.78 -25.74
C SER A 557 -4.70 -24.50 -27.09
N PRO A 558 -4.59 -25.42 -28.08
CA PRO A 558 -5.17 -25.22 -29.40
C PRO A 558 -6.71 -25.19 -29.34
N THR A 559 -7.35 -24.53 -30.32
CA THR A 559 -8.81 -24.47 -30.43
C THR A 559 -9.41 -25.87 -30.71
N PRO A 560 -10.54 -26.25 -30.08
CA PRO A 560 -11.31 -25.51 -29.08
C PRO A 560 -10.76 -25.73 -27.66
N HIS A 561 -10.42 -24.65 -26.94
CA HIS A 561 -10.07 -24.71 -25.52
C HIS A 561 -10.85 -23.62 -24.76
N PRO A 562 -11.59 -23.98 -23.69
CA PRO A 562 -12.52 -23.06 -23.02
C PRO A 562 -11.82 -21.80 -22.48
N ASP A 563 -10.63 -21.93 -21.91
CA ASP A 563 -9.90 -20.78 -21.34
C ASP A 563 -8.96 -20.06 -22.32
N ARG A 564 -8.98 -20.40 -23.62
CA ARG A 564 -8.04 -19.80 -24.58
C ARG A 564 -8.20 -18.29 -24.70
N TYR A 565 -9.43 -17.79 -24.64
CA TYR A 565 -9.70 -16.34 -24.68
C TYR A 565 -9.01 -15.59 -23.52
N ARG A 566 -8.89 -16.24 -22.36
CA ARG A 566 -8.22 -15.69 -21.18
C ARG A 566 -6.72 -15.56 -21.43
N TYR A 567 -6.09 -16.59 -22.00
CA TYR A 567 -4.68 -16.60 -22.39
C TYR A 567 -4.36 -15.52 -23.44
N LEU A 568 -5.24 -15.36 -24.44
CA LEU A 568 -5.12 -14.31 -25.45
C LEU A 568 -5.17 -12.91 -24.80
N GLY A 569 -6.09 -12.72 -23.84
CA GLY A 569 -6.22 -11.46 -23.10
C GLY A 569 -5.02 -11.12 -22.22
N ASN A 570 -4.38 -12.10 -21.61
CA ASN A 570 -3.16 -11.93 -20.80
C ASN A 570 -1.97 -11.55 -21.68
N LEU A 571 -1.76 -12.28 -22.79
CA LEU A 571 -0.71 -11.95 -23.77
C LEU A 571 -0.90 -10.54 -24.34
N ALA A 572 -2.13 -10.19 -24.74
CA ALA A 572 -2.44 -8.86 -25.25
C ALA A 572 -2.12 -7.75 -24.24
N SER A 573 -2.32 -8.00 -22.94
CA SER A 573 -2.02 -7.03 -21.88
C SER A 573 -0.51 -6.85 -21.69
N ALA A 574 0.27 -7.93 -21.76
CA ALA A 574 1.73 -7.85 -21.70
C ALA A 574 2.33 -7.17 -22.96
N LEU A 575 1.83 -7.52 -24.15
CA LEU A 575 2.24 -6.88 -25.41
C LEU A 575 1.89 -5.40 -25.46
N LYS A 576 0.80 -4.97 -24.83
CA LYS A 576 0.43 -3.55 -24.75
C LYS A 576 1.49 -2.74 -23.98
N GLU A 577 1.97 -3.28 -22.86
CA GLU A 577 3.06 -2.66 -22.09
C GLU A 577 4.36 -2.63 -22.89
N PHE A 578 4.66 -3.72 -23.62
CA PHE A 578 5.80 -3.79 -24.52
C PHE A 578 5.71 -2.75 -25.65
N TYR A 579 4.52 -2.58 -26.24
CA TYR A 579 4.24 -1.56 -27.25
C TYR A 579 4.44 -0.15 -26.69
N HIS A 580 3.89 0.17 -25.52
CA HIS A 580 4.05 1.52 -24.93
C HIS A 580 5.51 1.88 -24.64
N ARG A 581 6.36 0.89 -24.38
CA ARG A 581 7.80 1.10 -24.14
C ARG A 581 8.62 1.19 -25.42
N ASN A 582 8.38 0.29 -26.36
CA ASN A 582 9.23 0.11 -27.54
C ASN A 582 8.67 0.74 -28.81
N ASP A 583 7.44 1.25 -28.77
CA ASP A 583 6.74 1.87 -29.90
C ASP A 583 6.66 0.92 -31.13
N SER A 584 6.56 -0.39 -30.87
CA SER A 584 6.56 -1.46 -31.89
C SER A 584 5.18 -1.66 -32.51
N LEU A 585 5.07 -1.33 -33.80
CA LEU A 585 3.85 -1.51 -34.57
C LEU A 585 3.48 -3.00 -34.72
N GLU A 586 4.48 -3.89 -34.76
CA GLU A 586 4.30 -5.33 -34.83
C GLU A 586 3.57 -5.86 -33.59
N ALA A 587 3.98 -5.43 -32.40
CA ALA A 587 3.31 -5.78 -31.16
C ALA A 587 1.85 -5.29 -31.13
N LEU A 588 1.60 -4.07 -31.65
CA LEU A 588 0.24 -3.53 -31.74
C LEU A 588 -0.65 -4.34 -32.69
N ASN A 589 -0.13 -4.74 -33.85
CA ASN A 589 -0.84 -5.60 -34.79
C ASN A 589 -1.11 -7.00 -34.20
N GLU A 590 -0.16 -7.56 -33.45
CA GLU A 590 -0.35 -8.82 -32.72
C GLU A 590 -1.49 -8.69 -31.69
N ILE A 591 -1.53 -7.63 -30.89
CA ILE A 591 -2.62 -7.36 -29.94
C ILE A 591 -3.99 -7.34 -30.62
N ILE A 592 -4.10 -6.68 -31.79
CA ILE A 592 -5.35 -6.61 -32.57
C ILE A 592 -5.76 -8.00 -33.06
N SER A 593 -4.82 -8.78 -33.57
CA SER A 593 -5.07 -10.17 -34.01
C SER A 593 -5.57 -11.04 -32.85
N LEU A 594 -4.91 -10.96 -31.69
CA LEU A 594 -5.30 -11.70 -30.48
C LEU A 594 -6.69 -11.27 -29.99
N GLY A 595 -7.00 -9.97 -30.05
CA GLY A 595 -8.31 -9.44 -29.66
C GLY A 595 -9.44 -9.94 -30.58
N ARG A 596 -9.19 -10.02 -31.89
CA ARG A 596 -10.15 -10.59 -32.86
C ARG A 596 -10.40 -12.07 -32.59
N GLU A 597 -9.36 -12.86 -32.40
CA GLU A 597 -9.48 -14.28 -32.05
C GLU A 597 -10.24 -14.48 -30.72
N ALA A 598 -9.96 -13.66 -29.71
CA ALA A 598 -10.66 -13.75 -28.42
C ALA A 598 -12.17 -13.47 -28.54
N LEU A 599 -12.58 -12.56 -29.43
CA LEU A 599 -13.99 -12.28 -29.70
C LEU A 599 -14.70 -13.42 -30.45
N GLU A 600 -14.00 -14.10 -31.35
CA GLU A 600 -14.55 -15.29 -32.02
C GLU A 600 -14.83 -16.43 -31.02
N LEU A 601 -14.00 -16.56 -29.99
CA LEU A 601 -14.13 -17.58 -28.94
C LEU A 601 -15.15 -17.22 -27.86
N CYS A 602 -15.47 -15.94 -27.68
CA CYS A 602 -16.43 -15.45 -26.69
C CYS A 602 -17.64 -14.82 -27.40
N PRO A 603 -18.72 -15.57 -27.72
CA PRO A 603 -19.91 -14.99 -28.34
C PRO A 603 -20.66 -14.06 -27.38
N VAL A 604 -21.58 -13.23 -27.91
CA VAL A 604 -22.32 -12.17 -27.17
C VAL A 604 -22.90 -12.58 -25.81
N PRO A 605 -23.45 -13.79 -25.59
CA PRO A 605 -23.96 -14.19 -24.28
C PRO A 605 -22.88 -14.25 -23.19
N HIS A 606 -21.60 -14.26 -23.56
CA HIS A 606 -20.49 -14.37 -22.65
C HIS A 606 -20.31 -13.07 -21.84
N PRO A 607 -20.23 -13.12 -20.49
CA PRO A 607 -20.11 -11.93 -19.65
C PRO A 607 -18.91 -11.01 -19.98
N ASP A 608 -17.81 -11.58 -20.45
CA ASP A 608 -16.61 -10.81 -20.82
C ASP A 608 -16.63 -10.24 -22.24
N HIS A 609 -17.64 -10.55 -23.07
CA HIS A 609 -17.72 -10.05 -24.44
C HIS A 609 -17.64 -8.51 -24.54
N PRO A 610 -18.36 -7.71 -23.73
CA PRO A 610 -18.24 -6.24 -23.76
C PRO A 610 -16.85 -5.73 -23.36
N LYS A 611 -16.12 -6.47 -22.52
CA LYS A 611 -14.75 -6.11 -22.12
C LYS A 611 -13.77 -6.36 -23.27
N LEU A 612 -13.92 -7.49 -23.97
CA LEU A 612 -13.09 -7.83 -25.13
C LEU A 612 -13.30 -6.82 -26.28
N LEU A 613 -14.55 -6.44 -26.55
CA LEU A 613 -14.88 -5.39 -27.54
C LEU A 613 -14.14 -4.08 -27.24
N ASN A 614 -14.23 -3.61 -25.98
CA ASN A 614 -13.53 -2.39 -25.55
C ASN A 614 -12.01 -2.50 -25.63
N LYS A 615 -11.43 -3.66 -25.29
CA LYS A 615 -9.97 -3.88 -25.40
C LYS A 615 -9.50 -3.81 -26.84
N LEU A 616 -10.19 -4.49 -27.76
CA LEU A 616 -9.87 -4.46 -29.19
C LEU A 616 -10.05 -3.05 -29.77
N ALA A 617 -11.15 -2.38 -29.46
CA ALA A 617 -11.42 -1.01 -29.90
C ALA A 617 -10.33 -0.02 -29.46
N ASN A 618 -9.87 -0.11 -28.21
CA ASN A 618 -8.76 0.72 -27.73
C ASN A 618 -7.45 0.45 -28.49
N SER A 619 -7.16 -0.79 -28.85
CA SER A 619 -5.97 -1.14 -29.65
C SER A 619 -6.07 -0.64 -31.09
N LEU A 620 -7.24 -0.72 -31.71
CA LEU A 620 -7.50 -0.17 -33.05
C LEU A 620 -7.41 1.36 -33.06
N LYS A 621 -7.91 2.04 -32.02
CA LYS A 621 -7.72 3.48 -31.83
C LYS A 621 -6.24 3.84 -31.68
N ALA A 622 -5.47 3.05 -30.92
CA ALA A 622 -4.03 3.27 -30.80
C ALA A 622 -3.29 3.06 -32.14
N LEU A 623 -3.75 2.12 -32.97
CA LEU A 623 -3.23 1.92 -34.33
C LEU A 623 -3.46 3.18 -35.16
N TYR A 624 -4.69 3.69 -35.18
CA TYR A 624 -5.02 4.97 -35.81
C TYR A 624 -4.14 6.12 -35.33
N GLU A 625 -3.98 6.30 -34.02
CA GLU A 625 -3.13 7.36 -33.46
C GLU A 625 -1.67 7.26 -33.93
N ARG A 626 -1.23 6.04 -34.26
CA ARG A 626 0.14 5.76 -34.68
C ARG A 626 0.37 5.92 -36.18
N ASN A 627 -0.54 5.44 -37.03
CA ASN A 627 -0.32 5.37 -38.48
C ASN A 627 -1.39 6.13 -39.32
N GLY A 628 -2.40 6.70 -38.68
CA GLY A 628 -3.50 7.41 -39.35
C GLY A 628 -4.52 6.49 -40.02
N ASP A 629 -4.60 5.20 -39.67
CA ASP A 629 -5.56 4.24 -40.24
C ASP A 629 -6.99 4.57 -39.80
N ILE A 630 -7.71 5.30 -40.65
CA ILE A 630 -9.08 5.76 -40.40
C ILE A 630 -10.05 4.56 -40.35
N ASP A 631 -9.78 3.49 -41.09
CA ASP A 631 -10.64 2.30 -41.09
C ASP A 631 -10.57 1.60 -39.73
N ALA A 632 -9.37 1.51 -39.13
CA ALA A 632 -9.19 1.03 -37.77
C ALA A 632 -9.94 1.89 -36.74
N LEU A 633 -9.93 3.22 -36.90
CA LEU A 633 -10.70 4.12 -36.02
C LEU A 633 -12.22 3.91 -36.15
N ASN A 634 -12.72 3.74 -37.38
CA ASN A 634 -14.14 3.45 -37.62
C ASN A 634 -14.54 2.09 -37.02
N GLU A 635 -13.69 1.07 -37.15
CA GLU A 635 -13.89 -0.24 -36.50
C GLU A 635 -13.93 -0.07 -34.97
N ALA A 636 -13.01 0.70 -34.38
CA ALA A 636 -12.99 0.99 -32.94
C ALA A 636 -14.30 1.65 -32.46
N ILE A 637 -14.82 2.63 -33.20
CA ILE A 637 -16.10 3.29 -32.88
C ILE A 637 -17.25 2.29 -32.92
N SER A 638 -17.31 1.41 -33.94
CA SER A 638 -18.34 0.37 -34.03
C SER A 638 -18.29 -0.57 -32.82
N LEU A 639 -17.11 -1.07 -32.47
CA LEU A 639 -16.92 -1.98 -31.34
C LEU A 639 -17.24 -1.30 -29.99
N HIS A 640 -16.93 -0.02 -29.82
CA HIS A 640 -17.32 0.74 -28.63
C HIS A 640 -18.85 0.92 -28.53
N ARG A 641 -19.54 1.13 -29.67
CA ARG A 641 -21.01 1.17 -29.70
C ARG A 641 -21.62 -0.17 -29.30
N ASP A 642 -21.09 -1.27 -29.81
CA ASP A 642 -21.54 -2.62 -29.44
C ASP A 642 -21.32 -2.89 -27.94
N ALA A 643 -20.15 -2.53 -27.42
CA ALA A 643 -19.85 -2.68 -25.99
C ALA A 643 -20.75 -1.82 -25.09
N LEU A 644 -21.13 -0.62 -25.54
CA LEU A 644 -22.06 0.26 -24.83
C LEU A 644 -23.50 -0.27 -24.85
N ALA A 645 -23.94 -0.84 -25.97
CA ALA A 645 -25.26 -1.45 -26.11
C ALA A 645 -25.48 -2.62 -25.13
N LEU A 646 -24.41 -3.36 -24.81
CA LEU A 646 -24.42 -4.46 -23.85
C LEU A 646 -24.34 -4.01 -22.38
N ARG A 647 -24.28 -2.70 -22.11
CA ARG A 647 -24.18 -2.12 -20.76
C ARG A 647 -25.32 -1.13 -20.49
N PRO A 648 -26.57 -1.60 -20.36
CA PRO A 648 -27.72 -0.73 -20.08
C PRO A 648 -27.62 -0.07 -18.70
N VAL A 649 -28.34 1.03 -18.45
CA VAL A 649 -28.43 1.63 -17.11
C VAL A 649 -29.16 0.66 -16.16
N PRO A 650 -28.69 0.42 -14.91
CA PRO A 650 -27.54 1.03 -14.21
C PRO A 650 -26.30 0.12 -14.16
N HIS A 651 -25.69 -0.22 -15.30
CA HIS A 651 -24.47 -1.03 -15.34
C HIS A 651 -23.23 -0.24 -14.84
N PRO A 652 -22.40 -0.79 -13.94
CA PRO A 652 -21.28 -0.08 -13.32
C PRO A 652 -20.22 0.39 -14.32
N ASP A 653 -19.88 -0.42 -15.34
CA ASP A 653 -18.89 -0.04 -16.36
C ASP A 653 -19.43 0.86 -17.48
N ARG A 654 -20.70 1.29 -17.41
CA ARG A 654 -21.31 2.13 -18.47
C ARG A 654 -20.59 3.49 -18.63
N PRO A 655 -20.24 4.23 -17.56
CA PRO A 655 -19.53 5.51 -17.70
C PRO A 655 -18.21 5.38 -18.44
N SER A 656 -17.44 4.31 -18.19
CA SER A 656 -16.18 4.05 -18.89
C SER A 656 -16.40 3.73 -20.38
N SER A 657 -17.44 2.95 -20.73
CA SER A 657 -17.82 2.71 -22.13
C SER A 657 -18.20 4.01 -22.85
N LEU A 658 -19.01 4.86 -22.22
CA LEU A 658 -19.41 6.16 -22.76
C LEU A 658 -18.20 7.05 -23.04
N ASN A 659 -17.28 7.13 -22.07
CA ASN A 659 -16.04 7.88 -22.21
C ASN A 659 -15.18 7.38 -23.37
N ASN A 660 -15.01 6.06 -23.51
CA ASN A 660 -14.15 5.49 -24.57
C ASN A 660 -14.74 5.75 -25.97
N LEU A 661 -16.06 5.58 -26.13
CA LEU A 661 -16.74 5.91 -27.38
C LEU A 661 -16.61 7.39 -27.72
N ALA A 662 -16.85 8.28 -26.74
CA ALA A 662 -16.72 9.72 -26.91
C ALA A 662 -15.27 10.11 -27.31
N CYS A 663 -14.26 9.52 -26.69
CA CYS A 663 -12.86 9.74 -27.05
C CYS A 663 -12.57 9.32 -28.50
N ALA A 664 -13.09 8.18 -28.96
CA ALA A 664 -12.88 7.71 -30.33
C ALA A 664 -13.56 8.63 -31.36
N LEU A 665 -14.78 9.10 -31.07
CA LEU A 665 -15.50 10.08 -31.88
C LEU A 665 -14.79 11.44 -31.93
N GLN A 666 -14.20 11.89 -30.81
CA GLN A 666 -13.37 13.09 -30.79
C GLN A 666 -12.08 12.92 -31.62
N SER A 667 -11.44 11.75 -31.58
CA SER A 667 -10.32 11.44 -32.48
C SER A 667 -10.72 11.49 -33.95
N LEU A 668 -11.93 11.03 -34.29
CA LEU A 668 -12.47 11.10 -35.65
C LEU A 668 -12.62 12.56 -36.09
N TYR A 669 -13.26 13.40 -35.26
CA TYR A 669 -13.36 14.84 -35.50
C TYR A 669 -11.99 15.50 -35.74
N ASN A 670 -10.98 15.17 -34.93
CA ASN A 670 -9.64 15.73 -35.10
C ASN A 670 -8.99 15.34 -36.44
N CYS A 671 -9.40 14.21 -37.03
CA CYS A 671 -8.91 13.73 -38.31
C CYS A 671 -9.60 14.37 -39.51
N ASN A 672 -10.93 14.35 -39.52
CA ASN A 672 -11.75 14.62 -40.70
C ASN A 672 -12.73 15.79 -40.52
N ARG A 673 -12.69 16.45 -39.35
CA ARG A 673 -13.62 17.53 -38.95
C ARG A 673 -15.08 17.11 -38.94
N ASP A 674 -15.38 15.86 -38.58
CA ASP A 674 -16.73 15.35 -38.37
C ASP A 674 -17.39 16.00 -37.14
N ILE A 675 -18.17 17.05 -37.39
CA ILE A 675 -18.88 17.83 -36.37
C ILE A 675 -19.99 17.00 -35.72
N ASP A 676 -20.63 16.09 -36.46
CA ASP A 676 -21.70 15.25 -35.91
C ASP A 676 -21.12 14.26 -34.88
N GLY A 677 -19.98 13.65 -35.19
CA GLY A 677 -19.21 12.83 -34.24
C GLY A 677 -18.79 13.61 -32.99
N LEU A 678 -18.35 14.86 -33.13
CA LEU A 678 -18.01 15.71 -31.98
C LEU A 678 -19.23 16.02 -31.09
N ASN A 679 -20.39 16.32 -31.69
CA ASN A 679 -21.63 16.55 -30.94
C ASN A 679 -22.12 15.29 -30.22
N GLU A 680 -21.97 14.12 -30.84
CA GLU A 680 -22.23 12.82 -30.21
C GLU A 680 -21.27 12.62 -29.01
N ALA A 681 -19.97 12.87 -29.18
CA ALA A 681 -18.98 12.76 -28.11
C ALA A 681 -19.33 13.64 -26.89
N ILE A 682 -19.70 14.91 -27.11
CA ILE A 682 -20.12 15.84 -26.04
C ILE A 682 -21.35 15.29 -25.30
N SER A 683 -22.32 14.75 -26.03
CA SER A 683 -23.53 14.17 -25.43
C SER A 683 -23.21 12.95 -24.56
N LEU A 684 -22.33 12.06 -25.05
CA LEU A 684 -21.87 10.88 -24.32
C LEU A 684 -21.05 11.24 -23.08
N TYR A 685 -20.16 12.24 -23.16
CA TYR A 685 -19.43 12.72 -21.99
C TYR A 685 -20.35 13.32 -20.92
N ARG A 686 -21.40 14.05 -21.32
CA ARG A 686 -22.41 14.57 -20.38
C ARG A 686 -23.19 13.44 -19.69
N GLU A 687 -23.57 12.40 -20.44
CA GLU A 687 -24.19 11.20 -19.85
C GLU A 687 -23.25 10.52 -18.85
N ALA A 688 -21.99 10.29 -19.23
CA ALA A 688 -20.99 9.68 -18.35
C ALA A 688 -20.79 10.51 -17.06
N LEU A 689 -20.71 11.83 -17.18
CA LEU A 689 -20.54 12.74 -16.04
C LEU A 689 -21.76 12.73 -15.10
N ALA A 690 -22.97 12.60 -15.65
CA ALA A 690 -24.20 12.49 -14.86
C ALA A 690 -24.26 11.18 -14.04
N LEU A 691 -23.67 10.10 -14.57
CA LEU A 691 -23.55 8.81 -13.87
C LEU A 691 -22.42 8.79 -12.83
N CYS A 692 -21.53 9.79 -12.83
CA CYS A 692 -20.40 9.92 -11.90
C CYS A 692 -20.50 11.20 -11.04
N PRO A 693 -21.46 11.27 -10.09
CA PRO A 693 -21.57 12.41 -9.17
C PRO A 693 -20.33 12.47 -8.26
N ALA A 694 -19.98 13.67 -7.76
CA ALA A 694 -18.90 13.80 -6.78
C ALA A 694 -19.25 12.99 -5.51
N PRO A 695 -18.30 12.22 -4.93
CA PRO A 695 -16.85 12.19 -5.18
C PRO A 695 -16.35 11.03 -6.07
N HIS A 696 -17.06 10.65 -7.13
CA HIS A 696 -16.64 9.53 -8.01
C HIS A 696 -15.19 9.71 -8.56
N PRO A 697 -14.32 8.68 -8.48
CA PRO A 697 -12.89 8.80 -8.80
C PRO A 697 -12.64 9.24 -10.25
N ASP A 698 -13.42 8.72 -11.20
CA ASP A 698 -13.27 9.06 -12.62
C ASP A 698 -13.84 10.43 -13.01
N ARG A 699 -14.51 11.14 -12.08
CA ARG A 699 -15.16 12.43 -12.39
C ARG A 699 -14.18 13.45 -12.95
N SER A 700 -12.99 13.57 -12.37
CA SER A 700 -11.98 14.52 -12.84
C SER A 700 -11.54 14.25 -14.28
N LEU A 701 -11.49 12.98 -14.69
CA LEU A 701 -11.18 12.56 -16.06
C LEU A 701 -12.31 12.96 -17.02
N LEU A 702 -13.55 12.65 -16.68
CA LEU A 702 -14.73 12.97 -17.48
C LEU A 702 -14.90 14.47 -17.67
N LEU A 703 -14.72 15.27 -16.61
CA LEU A 703 -14.75 16.74 -16.66
C LEU A 703 -13.71 17.28 -17.65
N ASN A 704 -12.48 16.78 -17.57
CA ASN A 704 -11.40 17.22 -18.46
C ASN A 704 -11.65 16.84 -19.93
N ASN A 705 -12.18 15.65 -20.19
CA ASN A 705 -12.45 15.19 -21.56
C ASN A 705 -13.64 15.94 -22.18
N LEU A 706 -14.72 16.16 -21.42
CA LEU A 706 -15.84 17.00 -21.84
C LEU A 706 -15.39 18.42 -22.17
N ALA A 707 -14.55 19.01 -21.31
CA ALA A 707 -14.01 20.34 -21.51
C ALA A 707 -13.18 20.44 -22.79
N ASN A 708 -12.33 19.44 -23.08
CA ASN A 708 -11.58 19.38 -24.33
C ASN A 708 -12.51 19.31 -25.56
N ALA A 709 -13.58 18.51 -25.50
CA ALA A 709 -14.53 18.40 -26.62
C ALA A 709 -15.32 19.70 -26.86
N LEU A 710 -15.66 20.43 -25.79
CA LEU A 710 -16.32 21.73 -25.88
C LEU A 710 -15.39 22.82 -26.43
N ASP A 711 -14.11 22.76 -26.09
CA ASP A 711 -13.09 23.64 -26.66
C ASP A 711 -12.79 23.31 -28.14
N ASP A 712 -12.80 22.04 -28.52
CA ASP A 712 -12.76 21.61 -29.94
C ASP A 712 -13.97 22.13 -30.73
N LEU A 713 -15.16 22.12 -30.11
CA LEU A 713 -16.38 22.67 -30.70
C LEU A 713 -16.25 24.18 -30.90
N HIS A 714 -15.77 24.90 -29.87
CA HIS A 714 -15.48 26.33 -29.98
C HIS A 714 -14.49 26.62 -31.13
N GLY A 715 -13.40 25.86 -31.24
CA GLY A 715 -12.44 26.00 -32.34
C GLY A 715 -13.05 25.77 -33.72
N CYS A 716 -14.12 24.98 -33.81
CA CYS A 716 -14.84 24.71 -35.06
C CYS A 716 -15.78 25.84 -35.48
N ASN A 717 -16.62 26.32 -34.56
CA ASN A 717 -17.77 27.17 -34.88
C ASN A 717 -17.76 28.54 -34.17
N GLY A 718 -16.74 28.82 -33.35
CA GLY A 718 -16.62 30.05 -32.57
C GLY A 718 -17.57 30.14 -31.37
N ASP A 719 -18.20 29.04 -30.92
CA ASP A 719 -19.18 29.06 -29.83
C ASP A 719 -18.52 29.42 -28.49
N ILE A 720 -18.67 30.68 -28.10
CA ILE A 720 -18.14 31.23 -26.85
C ILE A 720 -18.78 30.60 -25.61
N ARG A 721 -20.01 30.06 -25.72
CA ARG A 721 -20.66 29.37 -24.59
C ARG A 721 -19.97 28.04 -24.31
N ALA A 722 -19.63 27.30 -25.36
CA ALA A 722 -18.87 26.07 -25.25
C ALA A 722 -17.49 26.32 -24.61
N LEU A 723 -16.79 27.39 -25.00
CA LEU A 723 -15.51 27.76 -24.39
C LEU A 723 -15.64 28.13 -22.90
N ASN A 724 -16.66 28.89 -22.52
CA ASN A 724 -16.91 29.23 -21.11
C ASN A 724 -17.26 27.99 -20.27
N GLU A 725 -18.04 27.06 -20.82
CA GLU A 725 -18.33 25.77 -20.18
C GLU A 725 -17.05 24.95 -20.01
N ALA A 726 -16.20 24.87 -21.04
CA ALA A 726 -14.90 24.18 -20.98
C ALA A 726 -14.00 24.74 -19.87
N ILE A 727 -13.90 26.07 -19.73
CA ILE A 727 -13.12 26.73 -18.66
C ILE A 727 -13.67 26.34 -17.28
N SER A 728 -14.99 26.39 -17.08
CA SER A 728 -15.61 26.00 -15.82
C SER A 728 -15.30 24.55 -15.44
N LEU A 729 -15.42 23.63 -16.41
CA LEU A 729 -15.16 22.21 -16.21
C LEU A 729 -13.68 21.91 -15.95
N HIS A 730 -12.76 22.60 -16.64
CA HIS A 730 -11.33 22.47 -16.36
C HIS A 730 -10.96 23.00 -14.97
N ARG A 731 -11.60 24.06 -14.48
CA ARG A 731 -11.41 24.56 -13.10
C ARG A 731 -11.89 23.53 -12.08
N GLU A 732 -13.06 22.92 -12.28
CA GLU A 732 -13.55 21.84 -11.42
C GLU A 732 -12.59 20.63 -11.44
N ALA A 733 -12.16 20.20 -12.63
CA ALA A 733 -11.21 19.09 -12.77
C ALA A 733 -9.86 19.38 -12.08
N LEU A 734 -9.36 20.62 -12.16
CA LEU A 734 -8.14 21.06 -11.48
C LEU A 734 -8.29 21.06 -9.96
N GLY A 735 -9.46 21.47 -9.45
CA GLY A 735 -9.81 21.40 -8.02
C GLY A 735 -9.79 19.97 -7.47
N LEU A 736 -10.15 18.98 -8.30
CA LEU A 736 -10.09 17.56 -7.97
C LEU A 736 -8.71 16.92 -8.16
N ARG A 737 -7.70 17.68 -8.63
CA ARG A 737 -6.34 17.21 -8.93
C ARG A 737 -5.29 18.04 -8.18
N PRO A 738 -5.21 17.95 -6.84
CA PRO A 738 -4.22 18.68 -6.05
C PRO A 738 -2.79 18.25 -6.41
N ALA A 739 -1.79 19.11 -6.21
CA ALA A 739 -0.39 18.68 -6.37
C ALA A 739 -0.08 17.60 -5.32
N PRO A 740 0.52 16.44 -5.68
CA PRO A 740 1.29 16.14 -6.91
C PRO A 740 0.55 15.24 -7.96
N HIS A 741 -0.78 15.32 -8.07
CA HIS A 741 -1.56 14.44 -8.94
C HIS A 741 -1.01 14.35 -10.38
N PRO A 742 -0.84 13.15 -10.96
CA PRO A 742 -0.11 12.95 -12.24
C PRO A 742 -0.73 13.69 -13.42
N ASN A 743 -2.06 13.80 -13.46
CA ASN A 743 -2.79 14.53 -14.51
C ASN A 743 -3.04 16.02 -14.18
N ARG A 744 -2.39 16.58 -13.15
CA ARG A 744 -2.54 18.01 -12.84
C ARG A 744 -1.95 18.88 -13.95
N SER A 745 -0.78 18.52 -14.47
CA SER A 745 -0.11 19.24 -15.55
C SER A 745 -0.97 19.34 -16.81
N SER A 746 -1.61 18.25 -17.23
CA SER A 746 -2.52 18.28 -18.40
C SER A 746 -3.71 19.20 -18.16
N SER A 747 -4.29 19.19 -16.96
CA SER A 747 -5.40 20.09 -16.58
C SER A 747 -4.99 21.57 -16.61
N LEU A 748 -3.82 21.90 -16.05
CA LEU A 748 -3.25 23.24 -16.06
C LEU A 748 -3.01 23.73 -17.50
N ASN A 749 -2.45 22.87 -18.35
CA ASN A 749 -2.17 23.19 -19.74
C ASN A 749 -3.46 23.46 -20.52
N ASN A 750 -4.49 22.62 -20.35
CA ASN A 750 -5.76 22.75 -21.06
C ASN A 750 -6.52 24.00 -20.60
N LEU A 751 -6.56 24.27 -19.29
CA LEU A 751 -7.16 25.49 -18.75
C LEU A 751 -6.46 26.75 -19.28
N ALA A 752 -5.13 26.80 -19.22
CA ALA A 752 -4.35 27.93 -19.71
C ALA A 752 -4.58 28.17 -21.22
N ARG A 753 -4.75 27.10 -22.00
CA ARG A 753 -5.07 27.18 -23.43
C ARG A 753 -6.47 27.73 -23.68
N CYS A 754 -7.49 27.28 -22.95
CA CYS A 754 -8.85 27.81 -23.05
C CYS A 754 -8.93 29.30 -22.64
N LEU A 755 -8.23 29.69 -21.56
CA LEU A 755 -8.13 31.09 -21.14
C LEU A 755 -7.46 31.96 -22.21
N HIS A 756 -6.43 31.44 -22.87
CA HIS A 756 -5.79 32.14 -23.99
C HIS A 756 -6.71 32.29 -25.21
N ALA A 757 -7.50 31.27 -25.53
CA ALA A 757 -8.52 31.35 -26.58
C ALA A 757 -9.62 32.38 -26.26
N LEU A 758 -10.07 32.42 -25.00
CA LEU A 758 -11.06 33.40 -24.53
C LEU A 758 -10.54 34.82 -24.69
N TYR A 759 -9.27 35.05 -24.35
CA TYR A 759 -8.61 36.34 -24.56
C TYR A 759 -8.57 36.73 -26.05
N GLN A 760 -8.21 35.81 -26.95
CA GLN A 760 -8.16 36.08 -28.39
C GLN A 760 -9.54 36.48 -28.94
N HIS A 761 -10.56 35.71 -28.59
CA HIS A 761 -11.93 35.97 -29.01
C HIS A 761 -12.43 37.34 -28.52
N ASN A 762 -12.11 37.72 -27.28
CA ASN A 762 -12.47 39.04 -26.73
C ASN A 762 -11.72 40.19 -27.42
N LYS A 763 -10.46 39.99 -27.82
CA LYS A 763 -9.67 40.99 -28.59
C LYS A 763 -10.27 41.23 -29.98
N ASP A 764 -10.73 40.17 -30.65
CA ASP A 764 -11.37 40.26 -31.98
C ASP A 764 -12.73 40.97 -31.91
N ILE A 765 -13.50 40.75 -30.84
CA ILE A 765 -14.74 41.52 -30.58
C ILE A 765 -14.44 42.97 -30.23
N GLY A 766 -13.44 43.22 -29.37
CA GLY A 766 -13.05 44.58 -28.96
C GLY A 766 -12.61 45.44 -30.16
N THR A 767 -11.88 44.87 -31.11
CA THR A 767 -11.48 45.55 -32.36
C THR A 767 -12.66 45.80 -33.32
N LEU A 768 -13.66 44.91 -33.35
CA LEU A 768 -14.94 45.14 -34.05
C LEU A 768 -15.80 46.23 -33.37
N ASN A 769 -15.82 46.27 -32.04
CA ASN A 769 -16.57 47.26 -31.25
C ASN A 769 -15.91 48.64 -31.25
N GLU A 770 -14.58 48.75 -31.33
CA GLU A 770 -13.88 50.03 -31.55
C GLU A 770 -14.28 50.70 -32.88
N CYS A 771 -14.78 49.94 -33.86
CA CYS A 771 -15.37 50.48 -35.09
C CYS A 771 -16.80 51.03 -34.93
N ILE A 772 -17.46 50.85 -33.77
CA ILE A 772 -18.84 51.30 -33.50
C ILE A 772 -18.87 52.19 -32.24
N SER A 773 -19.55 53.33 -32.29
CA SER A 773 -19.35 54.50 -31.40
C SER A 773 -19.82 54.40 -29.92
N LEU A 774 -19.45 53.35 -29.17
CA LEU A 774 -19.75 53.19 -27.72
C LEU A 774 -18.49 53.04 -26.82
N GLY A 775 -17.32 53.44 -27.33
CA GLY A 775 -15.98 52.94 -26.95
C GLY A 775 -15.30 53.22 -25.57
N PRO A 776 -15.60 54.23 -24.71
CA PRO A 776 -14.67 54.51 -23.60
C PRO A 776 -14.86 53.73 -22.29
N TYR A 777 -16.10 53.39 -21.91
CA TYR A 777 -16.38 52.77 -20.59
C TYR A 777 -16.48 51.24 -20.65
N LEU A 778 -16.98 50.68 -21.76
CA LEU A 778 -16.97 49.24 -22.02
C LEU A 778 -15.54 48.72 -22.20
N SER A 779 -14.67 49.49 -22.87
CA SER A 779 -13.27 49.10 -23.12
C SER A 779 -12.42 49.00 -21.85
N GLN A 780 -12.71 49.79 -20.80
CA GLN A 780 -11.96 49.71 -19.54
C GLN A 780 -12.30 48.42 -18.77
N PHE A 781 -13.59 48.08 -18.68
CA PHE A 781 -14.06 46.86 -17.99
C PHE A 781 -13.65 45.59 -18.76
N GLU A 782 -13.70 45.61 -20.10
CA GLU A 782 -13.20 44.53 -20.95
C GLU A 782 -11.68 44.39 -20.87
N ARG A 783 -10.92 45.49 -20.73
CA ARG A 783 -9.47 45.46 -20.48
C ARG A 783 -9.15 44.86 -19.12
N ASP A 784 -9.83 45.26 -18.06
CA ASP A 784 -9.58 44.74 -16.71
C ASP A 784 -9.85 43.23 -16.65
N GLY A 785 -10.95 42.76 -17.25
CA GLY A 785 -11.23 41.31 -17.38
C GLY A 785 -10.22 40.57 -18.27
N ALA A 786 -9.72 41.20 -19.34
CA ALA A 786 -8.68 40.60 -20.19
C ALA A 786 -7.33 40.47 -19.47
N VAL A 787 -6.98 41.43 -18.60
CA VAL A 787 -5.78 41.38 -17.76
C VAL A 787 -5.88 40.26 -16.73
N GLU A 788 -7.04 40.10 -16.07
CA GLU A 788 -7.26 38.99 -15.12
C GLU A 788 -7.11 37.61 -15.77
N VAL A 789 -7.68 37.42 -16.97
CA VAL A 789 -7.56 36.16 -17.74
C VAL A 789 -6.11 35.89 -18.15
N LEU A 790 -5.37 36.91 -18.57
CA LEU A 790 -3.95 36.78 -18.90
C LEU A 790 -3.09 36.46 -17.67
N ASP A 791 -3.35 37.12 -16.54
CA ASP A 791 -2.61 36.89 -15.29
C ASP A 791 -2.87 35.47 -14.73
N GLU A 792 -4.11 34.96 -14.82
CA GLU A 792 -4.42 33.57 -14.48
C GLU A 792 -3.68 32.60 -15.42
N ALA A 793 -3.71 32.82 -16.73
CA ALA A 793 -3.00 31.97 -17.69
C ALA A 793 -1.48 31.97 -17.47
N ILE A 794 -0.87 33.12 -17.16
CA ILE A 794 0.56 33.25 -16.82
C ILE A 794 0.87 32.45 -15.54
N SER A 795 0.03 32.57 -14.51
CA SER A 795 0.21 31.83 -13.25
C SER A 795 0.20 30.31 -13.47
N LEU A 796 -0.78 29.80 -14.23
CA LEU A 796 -0.87 28.36 -14.55
C LEU A 796 0.34 27.86 -15.35
N ARG A 797 0.85 28.68 -16.28
CA ARG A 797 2.04 28.36 -17.08
C ARG A 797 3.32 28.36 -16.26
N ARG A 798 3.45 29.25 -15.28
CA ARG A 798 4.57 29.21 -14.32
C ARG A 798 4.52 27.97 -13.44
N GLU A 799 3.35 27.57 -12.97
CA GLU A 799 3.18 26.32 -12.22
C GLU A 799 3.61 25.10 -13.06
N LEU A 800 3.29 25.08 -14.35
CA LEU A 800 3.76 24.03 -15.28
C LEU A 800 5.28 23.98 -15.42
N LEU A 801 5.96 25.13 -15.46
CA LEU A 801 7.43 25.15 -15.52
C LEU A 801 8.09 24.66 -14.23
N ILE A 802 7.43 24.81 -13.08
CA ILE A 802 7.87 24.24 -11.80
C ILE A 802 7.74 22.71 -11.83
N LEU A 803 6.65 22.19 -12.39
CA LEU A 803 6.42 20.74 -12.54
C LEU A 803 7.35 20.09 -13.59
N HIS A 804 7.93 20.87 -14.50
CA HIS A 804 8.76 20.38 -15.61
C HIS A 804 10.13 21.10 -15.64
N PRO A 805 11.10 20.67 -14.81
CA PRO A 805 12.42 21.31 -14.71
C PRO A 805 13.28 21.13 -15.97
N SER A 806 14.37 21.89 -16.06
CA SER A 806 15.31 21.89 -17.18
C SER A 806 15.76 20.47 -17.57
N GLY A 807 15.67 20.13 -18.85
CA GLY A 807 15.92 18.79 -19.40
C GLY A 807 14.67 17.92 -19.63
N HIS A 808 13.49 18.33 -19.16
CA HIS A 808 12.24 17.61 -19.42
C HIS A 808 11.75 17.79 -20.88
N ARG A 809 11.34 16.70 -21.55
CA ARG A 809 10.98 16.68 -22.99
C ARG A 809 9.92 17.69 -23.44
N TYR A 810 9.04 18.11 -22.52
CA TYR A 810 7.97 19.07 -22.80
C TYR A 810 8.26 20.51 -22.33
N ARG A 811 9.41 20.75 -21.68
CA ARG A 811 9.72 22.07 -21.10
C ARG A 811 9.80 23.15 -22.16
N ALA A 812 10.52 22.90 -23.26
CA ALA A 812 10.64 23.86 -24.36
C ALA A 812 9.27 24.29 -24.90
N TYR A 813 8.33 23.36 -25.06
CA TYR A 813 6.96 23.68 -25.48
C TYR A 813 6.25 24.63 -24.50
N TYR A 814 6.37 24.38 -23.19
CA TYR A 814 5.75 25.24 -22.17
C TYR A 814 6.43 26.60 -22.05
N VAL A 815 7.75 26.67 -22.22
CA VAL A 815 8.51 27.94 -22.27
C VAL A 815 8.06 28.78 -23.47
N ILE A 816 7.96 28.19 -24.66
CA ILE A 816 7.43 28.86 -25.87
C ILE A 816 6.01 29.37 -25.62
N SER A 817 5.15 28.55 -25.00
CA SER A 817 3.78 28.95 -24.69
C SER A 817 3.71 30.08 -23.67
N LEU A 818 4.57 30.09 -22.65
CA LEU A 818 4.62 31.15 -21.64
C LEU A 818 5.11 32.47 -22.25
N VAL A 819 6.18 32.43 -23.05
CA VAL A 819 6.72 33.60 -23.77
C VAL A 819 5.62 34.25 -24.62
N LYS A 820 4.87 33.45 -25.40
CA LYS A 820 3.76 33.96 -26.22
C LYS A 820 2.66 34.67 -25.43
N ILE A 821 2.41 34.27 -24.18
CA ILE A 821 1.40 34.91 -23.33
C ILE A 821 2.00 36.14 -22.65
N LEU A 822 3.25 36.08 -22.19
CA LEU A 822 3.97 37.20 -21.59
C LEU A 822 4.15 38.36 -22.59
N GLU A 823 4.46 38.08 -23.86
CA GLU A 823 4.59 39.09 -24.92
C GLU A 823 3.28 39.82 -25.23
N ARG A 824 2.12 39.20 -24.94
CA ARG A 824 0.79 39.78 -25.20
C ARG A 824 0.30 40.70 -24.10
N ARG A 825 0.86 40.61 -22.89
CA ARG A 825 0.40 41.41 -21.74
C ARG A 825 0.77 42.91 -21.87
N PRO A 826 1.97 43.30 -22.35
CA PRO A 826 2.30 44.70 -22.62
C PRO A 826 1.38 45.34 -23.66
N GLU A 827 0.86 44.59 -24.63
CA GLU A 827 -0.09 45.09 -25.64
C GLU A 827 -1.41 45.62 -25.03
N VAL A 828 -1.80 45.11 -23.85
CA VAL A 828 -3.07 45.45 -23.17
C VAL A 828 -2.87 46.50 -22.07
N THR A 829 -1.72 46.44 -21.38
CA THR A 829 -1.46 47.20 -20.14
C THR A 829 -0.44 48.33 -20.31
N GLY A 830 0.37 48.30 -21.37
CA GLY A 830 1.54 49.17 -21.54
C GLY A 830 2.66 48.93 -20.52
N ASP A 831 2.63 47.78 -19.82
CA ASP A 831 3.53 47.45 -18.71
C ASP A 831 4.60 46.42 -19.14
N ASP A 832 5.84 46.87 -19.24
CA ASP A 832 7.01 46.11 -19.72
C ASP A 832 7.73 45.29 -18.63
N ARG A 833 7.13 45.14 -17.45
CA ARG A 833 7.74 44.45 -16.29
C ARG A 833 8.20 43.00 -16.52
N TYR A 834 7.73 42.33 -17.58
CA TYR A 834 8.09 40.95 -17.91
C TYR A 834 9.16 40.83 -19.01
N CYS A 835 9.69 41.94 -19.54
CA CYS A 835 10.70 41.91 -20.60
C CYS A 835 11.96 41.12 -20.21
N GLY A 836 12.43 41.25 -18.97
CA GLY A 836 13.56 40.45 -18.47
C GLY A 836 13.27 38.95 -18.41
N GLU A 837 12.08 38.55 -17.93
CA GLU A 837 11.65 37.13 -17.91
C GLU A 837 11.51 36.57 -19.32
N ILE A 838 11.03 37.36 -20.28
CA ILE A 838 10.93 36.97 -21.69
C ILE A 838 12.33 36.72 -22.29
N GLU A 839 13.30 37.60 -22.01
CA GLU A 839 14.68 37.44 -22.47
C GLU A 839 15.33 36.19 -21.88
N ASP A 840 15.19 35.95 -20.58
CA ASP A 840 15.71 34.77 -19.89
C ASP A 840 15.11 33.47 -20.46
N LEU A 841 13.79 33.43 -20.67
CA LEU A 841 13.10 32.27 -21.25
C LEU A 841 13.48 32.02 -22.72
N LYS A 842 13.71 33.09 -23.50
CA LYS A 842 14.21 32.96 -24.88
C LYS A 842 15.66 32.49 -24.93
N ALA A 843 16.49 32.92 -23.98
CA ALA A 843 17.86 32.43 -23.83
C ALA A 843 17.86 30.94 -23.46
N GLU A 844 16.94 30.49 -22.59
CA GLU A 844 16.77 29.07 -22.25
C GLU A 844 16.41 28.20 -23.48
N LEU A 845 15.61 28.72 -24.41
CA LEU A 845 15.27 28.01 -25.66
C LEU A 845 16.42 27.97 -26.68
N ALA A 846 17.36 28.91 -26.58
CA ALA A 846 18.50 29.02 -27.49
C ALA A 846 19.73 28.21 -27.01
N ALA A 847 19.77 27.85 -25.73
CA ALA A 847 20.75 26.97 -25.11
C ALA A 847 20.35 25.49 -25.28
#